data_AF-A0A535RZE6-F1
#
_entry.id   AF-A0A535RZE6-F1
#
_cell.length_a   1.000
_cell.length_b   1.000
_cell.length_c   1.000
_cell.angle_alpha   90.00
_cell.angle_beta   90.00
_cell.angle_gamma   90.00
#
_symmetry.space_group_name_H-M   'P 1'
#
loop_
_entity.id
_entity.type
_entity.pdbx_description
1 polymer ?
#
loop_
_entity_poly.entity_id
_entity_poly.type
_entity_poly.pdbx_seq_one_letter_code
_entity_poly.pdbx_strand_id
1 'polypeptide(L)'
;MLLFRLALIALFCAPLWYGGAGHARAATGQIFLPNVTKTFGGADGWTTPVAIQNIGTAPTTATVTAYRFKDGASVATIAAPSLQPGQAWLLNPLVYPELPNDTQFSLVVQAASGQVSATVIEGQGASWMAYSGATIGVSKVYLPNITRRLGGVGGWDTPFVVQNIGTKAATISVSFFNFGDGALAKKLDNIALEPGRARDFVPWTIDGLSDDRQYAVVVEGGADAQLYAIVNEVQGIAAMSYEGILSGAQTVYLPNIVKFFAGQAHWSSPFIIQNVGSVAATFSISFYSFSTQAAVAQLENITLQPGRSFADDVRFTPANLPPGQYSVVIRGAPGAELAAVVNQVEFTSGMALSYDGITNAAQSSYLPYIQKDNGSVAWNSPIIAQNLGGAPSDITVTIFDASGVVATQRVFPGIAPGAAVVFESKLDRRVSNGVFSALVQSALPVAAVANHYSDRPGDYGMAFTGTPGPAIAVPALPPLTRTVGGYTFTLSLTPGADIYVENGINAADTGTIVNAVNQEIGSVQTDLGRRPITPPASIYVFASDASFQGGLQSVLGLTAAEATTAFQNESSFFAHRTGLIGLPWNQVKASLNPPATLSRSLRHELTHALLRQLTAASAALPAWLDDGLAVLEEQGAPQSQWLGVVSRYSAASMADANKLFSLADLTSRTSWNARTGLPASFQYRQAAETARLLRTDIGIAGVNKILDLLAQGKSFDDAYAATAAGSLFSQFAAGLPARLNALAPSYPGMAYAQDQAEGAPGLYVILYGFGDGTDVTVAMVHENGQSYTVDGTTTAYGTFRTWLPFNAPSGRYGISAEYMSTSGLATISIVATKP
;
A
#
# COMPACT_ATOMS: atom_id res chain seq x y z
N MET A 1 49.33 27.27 10.86
CA MET A 1 50.35 27.15 11.92
C MET A 1 49.76 27.77 13.19
N LEU A 2 49.30 26.92 14.11
CA LEU A 2 49.08 27.10 15.57
C LEU A 2 48.28 28.31 16.17
N LEU A 3 47.54 27.99 17.26
CA LEU A 3 46.88 28.81 18.32
C LEU A 3 45.37 29.04 18.10
N PHE A 4 44.39 28.55 18.89
CA PHE A 4 44.21 28.31 20.35
C PHE A 4 43.21 27.12 20.57
N ARG A 5 43.47 26.04 21.35
CA ARG A 5 43.22 25.80 22.82
C ARG A 5 41.84 26.32 23.32
N LEU A 6 40.97 25.62 24.07
CA LEU A 6 40.98 24.35 24.84
C LEU A 6 39.55 24.10 25.41
N ALA A 7 39.31 22.89 25.99
CA ALA A 7 38.28 22.50 26.99
C ALA A 7 36.92 21.98 26.46
N LEU A 8 36.24 20.96 27.01
CA LEU A 8 36.49 19.90 28.00
C LEU A 8 35.24 18.98 27.99
N ILE A 9 35.42 17.67 28.17
CA ILE A 9 34.49 16.67 28.76
C ILE A 9 33.07 16.54 28.16
N ALA A 10 32.91 15.46 27.39
CA ALA A 10 31.63 14.77 27.23
C ALA A 10 31.36 13.90 28.47
N LEU A 11 30.41 14.28 29.31
CA LEU A 11 29.81 13.42 30.34
C LEU A 11 28.36 13.87 30.60
N PHE A 12 27.43 12.91 30.48
CA PHE A 12 26.05 12.89 31.00
C PHE A 12 25.23 14.20 30.97
N CYS A 13 24.36 14.33 29.97
CA CYS A 13 23.08 15.02 30.12
C CYS A 13 21.96 13.97 30.07
N ALA A 14 21.67 13.36 31.23
CA ALA A 14 20.33 12.88 31.52
C ALA A 14 19.44 14.12 31.77
N PRO A 15 18.18 14.15 31.34
CA PRO A 15 17.27 15.23 31.72
C PRO A 15 16.98 15.11 33.22
N LEU A 16 17.57 16.00 34.00
CA LEU A 16 17.33 16.19 35.43
C LEU A 16 16.30 17.31 35.64
N TRP A 17 15.00 17.04 35.50
CA TRP A 17 13.94 17.87 36.10
C TRP A 17 12.74 16.98 36.48
N TYR A 18 12.67 16.59 37.75
CA TYR A 18 11.44 16.33 38.51
C TYR A 18 11.81 16.45 40.00
N GLY A 19 11.46 17.58 40.62
CA GLY A 19 11.44 17.71 42.07
C GLY A 19 10.04 17.36 42.57
N GLY A 20 9.90 16.26 43.31
CA GLY A 20 8.66 15.91 44.01
C GLY A 20 8.38 14.41 44.08
N ALA A 21 8.64 13.82 45.25
CA ALA A 21 8.36 12.44 45.69
C ALA A 21 9.04 11.28 44.91
N GLY A 22 9.86 10.50 45.62
CA GLY A 22 10.52 9.31 45.09
C GLY A 22 9.54 8.18 44.81
N HIS A 23 9.20 7.99 43.53
CA HIS A 23 8.44 6.84 43.05
C HIS A 23 9.40 5.68 42.81
N ALA A 24 9.07 4.46 43.26
CA ALA A 24 9.87 3.28 42.99
C ALA A 24 9.69 2.89 41.51
N ARG A 25 10.72 3.09 40.68
CA ARG A 25 10.71 2.56 39.31
C ARG A 25 10.76 1.04 39.35
N ALA A 26 10.05 0.38 38.43
CA ALA A 26 10.26 -1.04 38.17
C ALA A 26 11.74 -1.31 37.86
N ALA A 27 12.19 -2.55 38.05
CA ALA A 27 13.54 -2.91 37.63
C ALA A 27 13.71 -2.56 36.14
N THR A 28 14.90 -2.13 35.74
CA THR A 28 15.16 -1.77 34.33
C THR A 28 14.74 -2.94 33.43
N GLY A 29 13.89 -2.66 32.44
CA GLY A 29 13.39 -3.67 31.50
C GLY A 29 12.17 -4.48 31.97
N GLN A 30 11.56 -4.11 33.10
CA GLN A 30 10.36 -4.76 33.62
C GLN A 30 9.06 -4.07 33.16
N ILE A 31 8.05 -4.85 32.76
CA ILE A 31 6.70 -4.40 32.39
C ILE A 31 5.65 -5.23 33.13
N PHE A 32 4.56 -4.57 33.55
CA PHE A 32 3.41 -5.19 34.19
C PHE A 32 2.18 -5.15 33.29
N LEU A 33 1.46 -6.28 33.21
CA LEU A 33 0.24 -6.46 32.42
C LEU A 33 -0.86 -6.97 33.38
N PRO A 34 -1.80 -6.12 33.80
CA PRO A 34 -2.71 -6.42 34.90
C PRO A 34 -3.77 -7.46 34.55
N ASN A 35 -4.15 -7.65 33.28
CA ASN A 35 -5.19 -8.60 32.86
C ASN A 35 -4.80 -9.41 31.61
N VAL A 36 -4.61 -10.71 31.76
CA VAL A 36 -4.36 -11.67 30.68
C VAL A 36 -5.20 -12.91 30.93
N THR A 37 -5.89 -13.41 29.92
CA THR A 37 -6.83 -14.53 30.02
C THR A 37 -6.48 -15.67 29.06
N LYS A 38 -6.79 -16.89 29.49
CA LYS A 38 -6.78 -18.08 28.65
C LYS A 38 -8.13 -18.77 28.75
N THR A 39 -8.93 -18.65 27.69
CA THR A 39 -10.29 -19.20 27.56
C THR A 39 -11.16 -18.85 28.79
N PHE A 40 -11.09 -17.60 29.27
CA PHE A 40 -11.83 -17.19 30.48
C PHE A 40 -13.33 -17.05 30.18
N GLY A 41 -14.16 -17.75 30.95
CA GLY A 41 -15.59 -17.89 30.67
C GLY A 41 -15.93 -19.15 29.86
N GLY A 42 -15.06 -20.15 29.84
CA GLY A 42 -15.24 -21.42 29.12
C GLY A 42 -14.42 -21.54 27.83
N ALA A 43 -14.63 -22.63 27.08
CA ALA A 43 -13.78 -22.99 25.92
C ALA A 43 -13.70 -21.90 24.83
N ASP A 44 -14.80 -21.18 24.60
CA ASP A 44 -14.90 -20.05 23.66
C ASP A 44 -14.82 -18.68 24.38
N GLY A 45 -14.21 -18.69 25.56
CA GLY A 45 -14.03 -17.52 26.42
C GLY A 45 -12.93 -16.57 25.92
N TRP A 46 -12.68 -15.53 26.71
CA TRP A 46 -11.68 -14.52 26.40
C TRP A 46 -10.27 -15.10 26.28
N THR A 47 -9.52 -14.62 25.30
CA THR A 47 -8.10 -14.91 25.13
C THR A 47 -7.33 -13.64 24.87
N THR A 48 -6.11 -13.56 25.41
CA THR A 48 -5.29 -12.35 25.33
C THR A 48 -3.88 -12.61 24.80
N PRO A 49 -3.65 -12.65 23.48
CA PRO A 49 -2.29 -12.54 22.95
C PRO A 49 -1.55 -11.30 23.48
N VAL A 50 -0.24 -11.41 23.66
CA VAL A 50 0.62 -10.32 24.14
C VAL A 50 1.76 -10.12 23.15
N ALA A 51 1.86 -8.93 22.57
CA ALA A 51 2.96 -8.55 21.70
C ALA A 51 4.05 -7.85 22.52
N ILE A 52 5.28 -8.35 22.46
CA ILE A 52 6.44 -7.82 23.21
C ILE A 52 7.49 -7.38 22.20
N GLN A 53 7.86 -6.10 22.19
CA GLN A 53 8.83 -5.53 21.25
C GLN A 53 10.12 -5.10 21.96
N ASN A 54 11.26 -5.38 21.34
CA ASN A 54 12.53 -4.82 21.80
C ASN A 54 12.63 -3.34 21.40
N ILE A 55 12.58 -2.46 22.39
CA ILE A 55 12.70 -1.00 22.19
C ILE A 55 14.12 -0.49 22.53
N GLY A 56 15.05 -1.39 22.86
CA GLY A 56 16.46 -1.09 23.07
C GLY A 56 17.26 -1.02 21.76
N THR A 57 18.54 -0.65 21.89
CA THR A 57 19.47 -0.51 20.76
C THR A 57 20.28 -1.78 20.45
N ALA A 58 20.10 -2.84 21.23
CA ALA A 58 20.82 -4.11 21.11
C ALA A 58 19.85 -5.30 21.22
N PRO A 59 20.19 -6.48 20.69
CA PRO A 59 19.38 -7.67 20.84
C PRO A 59 19.17 -8.03 22.32
N THR A 60 17.96 -8.47 22.69
CA THR A 60 17.66 -8.93 24.05
C THR A 60 16.68 -10.10 24.04
N THR A 61 16.70 -10.92 25.09
CA THR A 61 15.59 -11.82 25.43
C THR A 61 14.70 -11.18 26.50
N ALA A 62 13.54 -11.78 26.75
CA ALA A 62 12.67 -11.44 27.87
C ALA A 62 12.10 -12.71 28.53
N THR A 63 11.77 -12.63 29.81
CA THR A 63 11.04 -13.67 30.53
C THR A 63 9.68 -13.13 30.94
N VAL A 64 8.62 -13.91 30.75
CA VAL A 64 7.25 -13.58 31.10
C VAL A 64 6.79 -14.50 32.22
N THR A 65 6.56 -13.95 33.40
CA THR A 65 6.05 -14.70 34.56
C THR A 65 4.57 -14.41 34.75
N ALA A 66 3.75 -15.47 34.80
CA ALA A 66 2.31 -15.39 34.98
C ALA A 66 1.90 -15.65 36.43
N TYR A 67 1.07 -14.79 37.00
CA TYR A 67 0.55 -14.87 38.36
C TYR A 67 -0.96 -15.00 38.34
N ARG A 68 -1.53 -15.97 39.05
CA ARG A 68 -2.99 -16.15 39.11
C ARG A 68 -3.67 -15.02 39.88
N PHE A 69 -4.80 -14.54 39.36
CA PHE A 69 -5.61 -13.53 40.04
C PHE A 69 -6.12 -13.98 41.42
N LYS A 70 -6.52 -15.25 41.54
CA LYS A 70 -7.17 -15.80 42.74
C LYS A 70 -6.29 -15.74 43.99
N ASP A 71 -5.01 -16.05 43.86
CA ASP A 71 -4.09 -16.19 45.01
C ASP A 71 -2.72 -15.53 44.82
N GLY A 72 -2.39 -15.02 43.63
CA GLY A 72 -1.09 -14.40 43.33
C GLY A 72 0.04 -15.41 43.15
N ALA A 73 -0.23 -16.71 43.12
CA ALA A 73 0.82 -17.70 42.90
C ALA A 73 1.32 -17.60 41.45
N SER A 74 2.65 -17.63 41.28
CA SER A 74 3.29 -17.81 39.97
C SER A 74 2.93 -19.19 39.43
N VAL A 75 2.40 -19.26 38.20
CA VAL A 75 1.97 -20.51 37.56
C VAL A 75 2.83 -20.92 36.38
N ALA A 76 3.47 -19.97 35.71
CA ALA A 76 4.33 -20.24 34.57
C ALA A 76 5.39 -19.16 34.43
N THR A 77 6.53 -19.52 33.85
CA THR A 77 7.52 -18.59 33.34
C THR A 77 7.90 -19.01 31.94
N ILE A 78 7.69 -18.10 30.98
CA ILE A 78 7.86 -18.34 29.56
C ILE A 78 9.03 -17.47 29.07
N ALA A 79 9.99 -18.06 28.36
CA ALA A 79 11.08 -17.30 27.76
C ALA A 79 10.71 -16.86 26.34
N ALA A 80 10.94 -15.58 26.04
CA ALA A 80 10.89 -15.04 24.69
C ALA A 80 12.11 -15.51 23.89
N PRO A 81 12.01 -15.60 22.55
CA PRO A 81 13.19 -15.71 21.69
C PRO A 81 14.09 -14.47 21.82
N SER A 82 15.29 -14.53 21.25
CA SER A 82 16.13 -13.34 21.11
C SER A 82 15.50 -12.37 20.12
N LEU A 83 15.21 -11.15 20.57
CA LEU A 83 14.55 -10.10 19.81
C LEU A 83 15.59 -9.07 19.35
N GLN A 84 15.69 -8.84 18.05
CA GLN A 84 16.46 -7.74 17.47
C GLN A 84 15.80 -6.38 17.80
N PRO A 85 16.53 -5.26 17.81
CA PRO A 85 15.94 -3.93 17.95
C PRO A 85 14.77 -3.72 16.97
N GLY A 86 13.61 -3.29 17.48
CA GLY A 86 12.40 -3.11 16.68
C GLY A 86 11.58 -4.37 16.41
N GLN A 87 12.14 -5.58 16.61
CA GLN A 87 11.41 -6.84 16.45
C GLN A 87 10.43 -7.05 17.62
N ALA A 88 9.24 -7.59 17.31
CA ALA A 88 8.30 -8.07 18.30
C ALA A 88 8.07 -9.58 18.26
N TRP A 89 7.70 -10.13 19.40
CA TRP A 89 7.24 -11.50 19.57
C TRP A 89 5.81 -11.52 20.10
N LEU A 90 4.97 -12.36 19.51
CA LEU A 90 3.59 -12.57 19.93
C LEU A 90 3.49 -13.82 20.81
N LEU A 91 3.26 -13.62 22.10
CA LEU A 91 2.92 -14.67 23.05
C LEU A 91 1.41 -14.95 22.94
N ASN A 92 1.02 -16.14 22.48
CA ASN A 92 -0.37 -16.60 22.47
C ASN A 92 -0.62 -17.54 23.66
N PRO A 93 -1.42 -17.17 24.68
CA PRO A 93 -1.67 -18.03 25.84
C PRO A 93 -2.20 -19.42 25.50
N LEU A 94 -2.90 -19.57 24.36
CA LEU A 94 -3.48 -20.86 23.94
C LEU A 94 -2.43 -21.93 23.63
N VAL A 95 -1.20 -21.55 23.26
CA VAL A 95 -0.15 -22.52 22.90
C VAL A 95 0.65 -23.04 24.11
N TYR A 96 0.43 -22.48 25.31
CA TYR A 96 1.17 -22.81 26.53
C TYR A 96 0.32 -23.67 27.47
N PRO A 97 0.49 -25.01 27.51
CA PRO A 97 -0.32 -25.90 28.34
C PRO A 97 -0.13 -25.67 29.85
N GLU A 98 0.99 -25.10 30.27
CA GLU A 98 1.28 -24.74 31.66
C GLU A 98 0.41 -23.59 32.20
N LEU A 99 -0.19 -22.80 31.31
CA LEU A 99 -1.23 -21.84 31.68
C LEU A 99 -2.58 -22.57 31.79
N PRO A 100 -3.23 -22.60 32.97
CA PRO A 100 -4.55 -23.19 33.12
C PRO A 100 -5.59 -22.53 32.19
N ASN A 101 -6.48 -23.35 31.62
CA ASN A 101 -7.67 -22.86 30.91
C ASN A 101 -8.66 -22.23 31.90
N ASP A 102 -9.59 -21.45 31.36
CA ASP A 102 -10.66 -20.79 32.13
C ASP A 102 -10.13 -19.96 33.30
N THR A 103 -9.03 -19.24 33.04
CA THR A 103 -8.26 -18.57 34.08
C THR A 103 -7.77 -17.20 33.60
N GLN A 104 -7.68 -16.29 34.57
CA GLN A 104 -7.16 -14.93 34.45
C GLN A 104 -5.86 -14.78 35.26
N PHE A 105 -4.92 -14.05 34.67
CA PHE A 105 -3.55 -13.87 35.13
C PHE A 105 -3.15 -12.41 35.06
N SER A 106 -2.23 -12.00 35.93
CA SER A 106 -1.37 -10.84 35.66
C SER A 106 -0.02 -11.34 35.16
N LEU A 107 0.62 -10.59 34.28
CA LEU A 107 1.96 -10.94 33.77
C LEU A 107 2.98 -9.89 34.20
N VAL A 108 4.21 -10.38 34.42
CA VAL A 108 5.41 -9.57 34.56
C VAL A 108 6.37 -9.97 33.45
N VAL A 109 6.71 -9.03 32.57
CA VAL A 109 7.74 -9.20 31.55
C VAL A 109 9.03 -8.60 32.07
N GLN A 110 10.15 -9.31 31.96
CA GLN A 110 11.47 -8.83 32.35
C GLN A 110 12.44 -9.04 31.19
N ALA A 111 12.99 -7.96 30.64
CA ALA A 111 14.09 -8.04 29.68
C ALA A 111 15.37 -8.51 30.38
N ALA A 112 16.15 -9.36 29.71
CA ALA A 112 17.47 -9.76 30.21
C ALA A 112 18.48 -8.61 30.19
N SER A 113 18.34 -7.69 29.23
CA SER A 113 19.11 -6.45 29.12
C SER A 113 18.30 -5.40 28.33
N GLY A 114 18.64 -4.12 28.47
CA GLY A 114 17.94 -3.06 27.75
C GLY A 114 16.46 -2.91 28.17
N GLN A 115 15.59 -2.61 27.22
CA GLN A 115 14.18 -2.32 27.44
C GLN A 115 13.31 -3.01 26.41
N VAL A 116 12.11 -3.42 26.84
CA VAL A 116 11.04 -3.91 25.97
C VAL A 116 9.81 -3.01 26.14
N SER A 117 8.85 -3.12 25.23
CA SER A 117 7.46 -2.67 25.39
C SER A 117 6.54 -3.89 25.23
N ALA A 118 5.32 -3.81 25.76
CA ALA A 118 4.35 -4.88 25.62
C ALA A 118 2.94 -4.34 25.48
N THR A 119 2.16 -4.95 24.59
CA THR A 119 0.75 -4.63 24.33
C THR A 119 -0.07 -5.91 24.44
N VAL A 120 -1.15 -5.85 25.20
CA VAL A 120 -2.14 -6.93 25.31
C VAL A 120 -3.20 -6.72 24.25
N ILE A 121 -3.59 -7.81 23.59
CA ILE A 121 -4.67 -7.87 22.61
C ILE A 121 -5.71 -8.80 23.20
N GLU A 122 -6.81 -8.27 23.71
CA GLU A 122 -7.87 -9.03 24.38
C GLU A 122 -9.05 -9.25 23.43
N GLY A 123 -9.52 -10.49 23.29
CA GLY A 123 -10.63 -10.77 22.38
C GLY A 123 -11.47 -11.98 22.72
N GLN A 124 -12.74 -11.90 22.31
CA GLN A 124 -13.71 -12.98 22.30
C GLN A 124 -14.64 -12.82 21.09
N GLY A 125 -14.66 -13.79 20.19
CA GLY A 125 -15.51 -13.74 18.99
C GLY A 125 -15.26 -12.48 18.14
N ALA A 126 -16.25 -11.58 18.10
CA ALA A 126 -16.19 -10.31 17.38
C ALA A 126 -16.05 -9.11 18.31
N SER A 127 -15.52 -9.28 19.52
CA SER A 127 -15.27 -8.21 20.50
C SER A 127 -13.79 -8.18 20.81
N TRP A 128 -13.13 -7.05 20.62
CA TRP A 128 -11.69 -6.90 20.75
C TRP A 128 -11.31 -5.59 21.43
N MET A 129 -10.22 -5.59 22.19
CA MET A 129 -9.65 -4.40 22.81
C MET A 129 -8.15 -4.59 23.03
N ALA A 130 -7.44 -3.49 23.26
CA ALA A 130 -6.01 -3.54 23.51
C ALA A 130 -5.61 -2.53 24.58
N TYR A 131 -4.52 -2.83 25.29
CA TYR A 131 -3.91 -1.91 26.23
C TYR A 131 -2.39 -2.16 26.32
N SER A 132 -1.67 -1.17 26.78
CA SER A 132 -0.21 -1.16 26.90
C SER A 132 0.22 -1.53 28.32
N GLY A 133 1.35 -2.22 28.45
CA GLY A 133 1.93 -2.51 29.75
C GLY A 133 2.59 -1.31 30.40
N ALA A 134 2.66 -1.32 31.73
CA ALA A 134 3.29 -0.24 32.50
C ALA A 134 4.68 -0.61 33.00
N THR A 135 5.60 0.35 32.97
CA THR A 135 6.95 0.25 33.58
C THR A 135 7.06 0.99 34.91
N ILE A 136 6.02 1.72 35.32
CA ILE A 136 5.96 2.50 36.55
C ILE A 136 4.60 2.35 37.20
N GLY A 137 4.57 2.42 38.53
CA GLY A 137 3.34 2.55 39.31
C GLY A 137 3.29 3.89 40.02
N VAL A 138 2.09 4.28 40.44
CA VAL A 138 1.88 5.50 41.21
C VAL A 138 0.96 5.26 42.40
N SER A 139 1.05 6.11 43.41
CA SER A 139 0.17 6.03 44.58
C SER A 139 -1.27 6.46 44.27
N LYS A 140 -1.48 7.15 43.14
CA LYS A 140 -2.76 7.70 42.72
C LYS A 140 -2.95 7.53 41.21
N VAL A 141 -3.98 6.78 40.82
CA VAL A 141 -4.34 6.50 39.42
C VAL A 141 -5.67 7.17 39.10
N TYR A 142 -5.77 7.79 37.93
CA TYR A 142 -6.97 8.47 37.47
C TYR A 142 -7.62 7.73 36.31
N LEU A 143 -8.93 7.53 36.36
CA LEU A 143 -9.71 6.86 35.33
C LEU A 143 -10.74 7.88 34.81
N PRO A 144 -10.46 8.55 33.67
CA PRO A 144 -11.23 9.72 33.25
C PRO A 144 -12.69 9.47 32.96
N ASN A 145 -13.06 8.26 32.53
CA ASN A 145 -14.42 7.89 32.12
C ASN A 145 -14.81 6.49 32.64
N ILE A 146 -15.67 6.45 33.66
CA ILE A 146 -16.29 5.24 34.17
C ILE A 146 -17.80 5.37 34.09
N THR A 147 -18.47 4.50 33.34
CA THR A 147 -19.92 4.52 33.13
C THR A 147 -20.61 3.40 33.88
N ARG A 148 -21.88 3.66 34.23
CA ARG A 148 -22.81 2.66 34.70
C ARG A 148 -24.09 2.76 33.87
N ARG A 149 -24.32 1.77 33.01
CA ARG A 149 -25.49 1.66 32.12
C ARG A 149 -25.79 2.95 31.36
N LEU A 150 -24.75 3.61 30.82
CA LEU A 150 -24.89 4.89 30.10
C LEU A 150 -25.59 4.66 28.76
N GLY A 151 -26.76 5.29 28.57
CA GLY A 151 -27.67 4.99 27.47
C GLY A 151 -28.78 4.00 27.85
N GLY A 152 -28.99 3.73 29.14
CA GLY A 152 -30.04 2.85 29.66
C GLY A 152 -29.60 1.40 29.89
N VAL A 153 -30.58 0.48 30.00
CA VAL A 153 -30.36 -0.92 30.46
C VAL A 153 -29.40 -1.73 29.59
N GLY A 154 -29.22 -1.38 28.31
CA GLY A 154 -28.22 -1.95 27.39
C GLY A 154 -27.11 -0.97 27.01
N GLY A 155 -26.88 0.02 27.86
CA GLY A 155 -25.89 1.07 27.68
C GLY A 155 -24.46 0.62 27.95
N TRP A 156 -23.54 1.57 27.94
CA TRP A 156 -22.14 1.35 28.28
C TRP A 156 -21.97 1.07 29.77
N ASP A 157 -21.19 0.03 30.07
CA ASP A 157 -20.70 -0.30 31.40
C ASP A 157 -19.17 -0.43 31.35
N THR A 158 -18.46 0.13 32.33
CA THR A 158 -16.98 0.15 32.30
C THR A 158 -16.34 -0.54 33.51
N PRO A 159 -16.14 -1.86 33.51
CA PRO A 159 -15.33 -2.48 34.54
C PRO A 159 -13.86 -2.01 34.44
N PHE A 160 -13.17 -1.97 35.57
CA PHE A 160 -11.74 -1.63 35.60
C PHE A 160 -10.99 -2.53 36.56
N VAL A 161 -9.71 -2.74 36.28
CA VAL A 161 -8.83 -3.62 37.05
C VAL A 161 -7.68 -2.80 37.60
N VAL A 162 -7.42 -2.90 38.90
CA VAL A 162 -6.30 -2.24 39.57
C VAL A 162 -5.32 -3.30 40.04
N GLN A 163 -4.04 -3.16 39.66
CA GLN A 163 -2.95 -4.01 40.12
C GLN A 163 -1.99 -3.22 41.03
N ASN A 164 -1.57 -3.85 42.12
CA ASN A 164 -0.40 -3.40 42.88
C ASN A 164 0.86 -3.99 42.24
N ILE A 165 1.62 -3.16 41.54
CA ILE A 165 2.87 -3.54 40.86
C ILE A 165 4.10 -3.28 41.73
N GLY A 166 3.89 -2.82 42.97
CA GLY A 166 4.94 -2.64 43.97
C GLY A 166 5.34 -3.92 44.67
N THR A 167 6.37 -3.84 45.49
CA THR A 167 6.89 -4.96 46.29
C THR A 167 6.29 -5.04 47.69
N LYS A 168 5.43 -4.09 48.08
CA LYS A 168 4.76 -4.03 49.39
C LYS A 168 3.23 -4.08 49.22
N ALA A 169 2.53 -4.62 50.20
CA ALA A 169 1.07 -4.56 50.25
C ALA A 169 0.59 -3.10 50.28
N ALA A 170 -0.50 -2.81 49.57
CA ALA A 170 -1.15 -1.52 49.55
C ALA A 170 -2.57 -1.63 50.13
N THR A 171 -3.04 -0.57 50.78
CA THR A 171 -4.46 -0.42 51.13
C THR A 171 -5.00 0.71 50.28
N ILE A 172 -5.90 0.39 49.36
CA ILE A 172 -6.43 1.33 48.38
C ILE A 172 -7.83 1.83 48.75
N SER A 173 -8.13 3.03 48.25
CA SER A 173 -9.47 3.58 48.18
C SER A 173 -9.82 3.93 46.74
N VAL A 174 -11.10 3.85 46.39
CA VAL A 174 -11.65 4.15 45.06
C VAL A 174 -12.76 5.18 45.23
N SER A 175 -12.58 6.36 44.66
CA SER A 175 -13.52 7.47 44.75
C SER A 175 -14.16 7.75 43.39
N PHE A 176 -15.49 7.76 43.34
CA PHE A 176 -16.30 8.04 42.15
C PHE A 176 -16.87 9.45 42.24
N PHE A 177 -16.50 10.32 41.32
CA PHE A 177 -16.98 11.69 41.22
C PHE A 177 -17.94 11.84 40.04
N ASN A 178 -19.09 12.46 40.25
CA ASN A 178 -20.05 12.74 39.18
C ASN A 178 -19.42 13.62 38.08
N PHE A 179 -19.64 13.29 36.81
CA PHE A 179 -19.19 14.14 35.70
C PHE A 179 -19.82 15.54 35.74
N GLY A 180 -21.15 15.61 35.90
CA GLY A 180 -21.92 16.85 35.76
C GLY A 180 -21.56 17.93 36.80
N ASP A 181 -21.52 17.57 38.09
CA ASP A 181 -21.30 18.52 39.18
C ASP A 181 -19.98 18.32 39.95
N GLY A 182 -19.34 17.14 39.83
CA GLY A 182 -18.10 16.80 40.51
C GLY A 182 -18.24 16.37 41.95
N ALA A 183 -19.47 16.20 42.44
CA ALA A 183 -19.69 15.69 43.77
C ALA A 183 -19.19 14.25 43.89
N LEU A 184 -18.62 13.91 45.05
CA LEU A 184 -18.27 12.52 45.38
C LEU A 184 -19.57 11.71 45.48
N ALA A 185 -19.80 10.82 44.52
CA ALA A 185 -20.97 9.94 44.48
C ALA A 185 -20.78 8.72 45.38
N LYS A 186 -19.59 8.12 45.37
CA LYS A 186 -19.28 6.92 46.13
C LYS A 186 -17.80 6.85 46.47
N LYS A 187 -17.48 6.32 47.64
CA LYS A 187 -16.13 5.89 48.02
C LYS A 187 -16.14 4.44 48.48
N LEU A 188 -15.18 3.66 48.00
CA LEU A 188 -14.85 2.33 48.51
C LEU A 188 -13.50 2.43 49.22
N ASP A 189 -13.44 2.03 50.48
CA ASP A 189 -12.26 2.20 51.34
C ASP A 189 -11.76 0.86 51.89
N ASN A 190 -10.53 0.87 52.41
CA ASN A 190 -9.90 -0.25 53.11
C ASN A 190 -9.79 -1.53 52.26
N ILE A 191 -9.45 -1.37 50.99
CA ILE A 191 -9.25 -2.49 50.07
C ILE A 191 -7.78 -2.92 50.12
N ALA A 192 -7.51 -4.06 50.73
CA ALA A 192 -6.16 -4.65 50.71
C ALA A 192 -5.81 -5.18 49.31
N LEU A 193 -4.61 -4.86 48.83
CA LEU A 193 -4.07 -5.33 47.57
C LEU A 193 -2.58 -5.71 47.75
N GLU A 194 -2.32 -7.00 47.82
CA GLU A 194 -0.96 -7.55 47.99
C GLU A 194 -0.10 -7.32 46.73
N PRO A 195 1.24 -7.37 46.84
CA PRO A 195 2.15 -7.28 45.69
C PRO A 195 1.77 -8.23 44.55
N GLY A 196 1.77 -7.73 43.32
CA GLY A 196 1.43 -8.47 42.11
C GLY A 196 -0.06 -8.80 41.92
N ARG A 197 -0.90 -8.58 42.94
CA ARG A 197 -2.33 -8.86 42.89
C ARG A 197 -3.07 -7.76 42.14
N ALA A 198 -4.04 -8.19 41.35
CA ALA A 198 -5.04 -7.34 40.71
C ALA A 198 -6.42 -7.56 41.36
N ARG A 199 -7.25 -6.52 41.32
CA ARG A 199 -8.65 -6.55 41.72
C ARG A 199 -9.49 -5.82 40.70
N ASP A 200 -10.58 -6.44 40.29
CA ASP A 200 -11.59 -5.86 39.42
C ASP A 200 -12.64 -5.06 40.21
N PHE A 201 -13.20 -4.06 39.53
CA PHE A 201 -14.27 -3.21 40.01
C PHE A 201 -15.30 -3.08 38.92
N VAL A 202 -16.55 -3.34 39.28
CA VAL A 202 -17.66 -3.53 38.34
C VAL A 202 -18.76 -2.52 38.68
N PRO A 203 -18.87 -1.37 37.98
CA PRO A 203 -19.75 -0.27 38.38
C PRO A 203 -21.23 -0.65 38.59
N TRP A 204 -21.79 -1.54 37.76
CA TRP A 204 -23.19 -1.93 37.86
C TRP A 204 -23.52 -2.80 39.09
N THR A 205 -22.52 -3.37 39.76
CA THR A 205 -22.69 -4.12 41.03
C THR A 205 -22.37 -3.28 42.27
N ILE A 206 -21.86 -2.05 42.09
CA ILE A 206 -21.50 -1.17 43.21
C ILE A 206 -22.74 -0.39 43.69
N ASP A 207 -23.26 -0.75 44.86
CA ASP A 207 -24.38 -0.04 45.46
C ASP A 207 -24.08 1.43 45.73
N GLY A 208 -25.05 2.30 45.41
CA GLY A 208 -24.98 3.75 45.60
C GLY A 208 -24.53 4.54 44.36
N LEU A 209 -24.09 3.87 43.30
CA LEU A 209 -23.98 4.50 41.97
C LEU A 209 -25.34 4.50 41.29
N SER A 210 -25.66 5.59 40.58
CA SER A 210 -26.86 5.70 39.76
C SER A 210 -26.62 5.15 38.36
N ASP A 211 -27.62 4.49 37.79
CA ASP A 211 -27.67 4.08 36.38
C ASP A 211 -27.75 5.31 35.45
N ASP A 212 -27.37 5.13 34.19
CA ASP A 212 -27.35 6.15 33.14
C ASP A 212 -26.44 7.35 33.50
N ARG A 213 -25.25 7.05 34.02
CA ARG A 213 -24.30 8.06 34.50
C ARG A 213 -22.85 7.74 34.15
N GLN A 214 -22.06 8.81 34.10
CA GLN A 214 -20.61 8.81 33.98
C GLN A 214 -19.97 9.37 35.24
N TYR A 215 -18.83 8.80 35.60
CA TYR A 215 -18.04 9.13 36.77
C TYR A 215 -16.57 9.29 36.37
N ALA A 216 -15.90 10.28 36.97
CA ALA A 216 -14.45 10.34 37.01
C ALA A 216 -14.02 9.55 38.25
N VAL A 217 -13.10 8.59 38.09
CA VAL A 217 -12.67 7.73 39.21
C VAL A 217 -11.21 8.01 39.56
N VAL A 218 -10.94 7.99 40.86
CA VAL A 218 -9.60 8.16 41.44
C VAL A 218 -9.32 6.99 42.38
N VAL A 219 -8.21 6.29 42.14
CA VAL A 219 -7.73 5.19 42.96
C VAL A 219 -6.50 5.64 43.74
N GLU A 220 -6.52 5.54 45.07
CA GLU A 220 -5.43 6.01 45.95
C GLU A 220 -4.97 4.90 46.89
N GLY A 221 -3.67 4.59 46.92
CA GLY A 221 -3.08 3.50 47.74
C GLY A 221 -2.18 3.93 48.91
N GLY A 222 -2.01 5.23 49.14
CA GLY A 222 -1.05 5.79 50.10
C GLY A 222 0.35 5.99 49.51
N ALA A 223 1.23 6.70 50.22
CA ALA A 223 2.49 7.23 49.68
C ALA A 223 3.44 6.18 49.07
N ASP A 224 3.45 4.96 49.60
CA ASP A 224 4.32 3.87 49.16
C ASP A 224 3.68 2.97 48.09
N ALA A 225 2.40 3.18 47.75
CA ALA A 225 1.71 2.33 46.79
C ALA A 225 2.23 2.55 45.37
N GLN A 226 2.23 1.47 44.60
CA GLN A 226 2.62 1.44 43.20
C GLN A 226 1.49 0.75 42.45
N LEU A 227 0.54 1.55 42.00
CA LEU A 227 -0.68 1.08 41.36
C LEU A 227 -0.62 1.32 39.86
N TYR A 228 -1.20 0.39 39.12
CA TYR A 228 -1.50 0.51 37.71
C TYR A 228 -2.92 0.00 37.48
N ALA A 229 -3.65 0.60 36.54
CA ALA A 229 -5.01 0.18 36.23
C ALA A 229 -5.25 0.13 34.73
N ILE A 230 -6.24 -0.66 34.34
CA ILE A 230 -6.83 -0.65 33.00
C ILE A 230 -8.34 -0.51 33.14
N VAL A 231 -8.97 0.11 32.15
CA VAL A 231 -10.42 0.27 32.07
C VAL A 231 -10.89 -0.41 30.81
N ASN A 232 -11.90 -1.25 30.92
CA ASN A 232 -12.58 -1.83 29.77
C ASN A 232 -13.95 -1.17 29.68
N GLU A 233 -14.33 -0.65 28.53
CA GLU A 233 -15.66 -0.12 28.27
C GLU A 233 -16.41 -1.09 27.37
N VAL A 234 -17.57 -1.56 27.81
CA VAL A 234 -18.34 -2.57 27.09
C VAL A 234 -19.80 -2.15 26.87
N GLN A 235 -20.33 -2.46 25.69
CA GLN A 235 -21.73 -2.31 25.33
C GLN A 235 -22.16 -3.41 24.36
N GLY A 236 -22.92 -4.39 24.83
CA GLY A 236 -23.33 -5.52 24.00
C GLY A 236 -22.10 -6.30 23.52
N ILE A 237 -21.81 -6.25 22.22
CA ILE A 237 -20.59 -6.83 21.63
C ILE A 237 -19.45 -5.82 21.50
N ALA A 238 -19.71 -4.52 21.68
CA ALA A 238 -18.68 -3.50 21.59
C ALA A 238 -17.77 -3.53 22.83
N ALA A 239 -16.46 -3.49 22.63
CA ALA A 239 -15.46 -3.43 23.67
C ALA A 239 -14.35 -2.45 23.28
N MET A 240 -13.84 -1.70 24.25
CA MET A 240 -12.63 -0.89 24.09
C MET A 240 -11.91 -0.80 25.43
N SER A 241 -10.62 -0.51 25.41
CA SER A 241 -9.83 -0.41 26.65
C SER A 241 -8.90 0.79 26.59
N TYR A 242 -8.65 1.38 27.75
CA TYR A 242 -7.65 2.42 27.95
C TYR A 242 -6.93 2.22 29.27
N GLU A 243 -5.77 2.83 29.41
CA GLU A 243 -4.93 2.67 30.58
C GLU A 243 -5.23 3.73 31.66
N GLY A 244 -5.06 3.35 32.92
CA GLY A 244 -5.19 4.28 34.03
C GLY A 244 -4.12 5.37 33.95
N ILE A 245 -4.54 6.63 34.02
CA ILE A 245 -3.63 7.77 33.91
C ILE A 245 -2.79 7.88 35.18
N LEU A 246 -1.46 7.85 34.98
CA LEU A 246 -0.47 7.86 36.07
C LEU A 246 0.10 9.26 36.35
N SER A 247 0.00 10.18 35.40
CA SER A 247 0.50 11.56 35.51
C SER A 247 -0.12 12.46 34.45
N GLY A 248 -0.17 13.77 34.71
CA GLY A 248 -0.63 14.76 33.74
C GLY A 248 0.50 15.51 33.07
N ALA A 249 0.18 16.23 32.00
CA ALA A 249 1.08 17.13 31.31
C ALA A 249 0.40 18.45 30.95
N GLN A 250 1.21 19.49 30.74
CA GLN A 250 0.72 20.76 30.24
C GLN A 250 0.20 20.66 28.81
N THR A 251 0.76 19.77 27.99
CA THR A 251 0.31 19.53 26.61
C THR A 251 -0.01 18.05 26.43
N VAL A 252 -1.17 17.77 25.84
CA VAL A 252 -1.64 16.41 25.52
C VAL A 252 -1.95 16.35 24.03
N TYR A 253 -1.51 15.26 23.39
CA TYR A 253 -1.63 15.05 21.95
C TYR A 253 -2.58 13.88 21.68
N LEU A 254 -3.55 14.08 20.79
CA LEU A 254 -4.49 13.04 20.34
C LEU A 254 -4.28 12.82 18.83
N PRO A 255 -3.50 11.81 18.43
CA PRO A 255 -3.09 11.67 17.03
C PRO A 255 -4.24 11.46 16.05
N ASN A 256 -5.35 10.85 16.49
CA ASN A 256 -6.44 10.47 15.60
C ASN A 256 -7.83 10.76 16.20
N ILE A 257 -8.49 11.78 15.68
CA ILE A 257 -9.85 12.22 16.03
C ILE A 257 -10.66 12.31 14.74
N VAL A 258 -11.80 11.63 14.68
CA VAL A 258 -12.66 11.63 13.49
C VAL A 258 -14.02 12.23 13.79
N LYS A 259 -14.59 12.93 12.80
CA LYS A 259 -15.96 13.47 12.82
C LYS A 259 -16.69 13.01 11.56
N PHE A 260 -17.69 12.14 11.70
CA PHE A 260 -18.47 11.59 10.57
C PHE A 260 -17.58 11.06 9.45
N PHE A 261 -16.46 10.43 9.81
CA PHE A 261 -15.52 9.91 8.84
C PHE A 261 -16.10 8.66 8.17
N ALA A 262 -16.02 8.59 6.85
CA ALA A 262 -16.74 7.64 5.99
C ALA A 262 -18.26 7.86 5.85
N GLY A 263 -18.81 8.98 6.35
CA GLY A 263 -20.20 9.42 6.10
C GLY A 263 -20.94 9.84 7.38
N GLN A 264 -22.18 10.33 7.23
CA GLN A 264 -22.89 11.06 8.31
C GLN A 264 -23.28 10.24 9.55
N ALA A 265 -23.24 8.90 9.50
CA ALA A 265 -23.53 8.01 10.64
C ALA A 265 -22.38 7.01 10.92
N HIS A 266 -21.16 7.37 10.51
CA HIS A 266 -19.97 6.53 10.66
C HIS A 266 -19.09 7.05 11.83
N TRP A 267 -17.80 6.75 11.76
CA TRP A 267 -16.82 7.01 12.81
C TRP A 267 -16.88 8.43 13.40
N SER A 268 -16.97 8.50 14.73
CA SER A 268 -16.73 9.72 15.50
C SER A 268 -15.90 9.45 16.76
N SER A 269 -15.18 10.47 17.24
CA SER A 269 -14.26 10.33 18.37
C SER A 269 -14.57 11.31 19.52
N PRO A 270 -15.51 10.97 20.43
CA PRO A 270 -15.53 11.64 21.72
C PRO A 270 -14.20 11.47 22.46
N PHE A 271 -13.73 12.50 23.14
CA PHE A 271 -12.56 12.40 24.01
C PHE A 271 -12.82 13.10 25.33
N ILE A 272 -12.19 12.57 26.38
CA ILE A 272 -12.39 13.01 27.76
C ILE A 272 -11.05 13.50 28.30
N ILE A 273 -11.01 14.74 28.75
CA ILE A 273 -9.85 15.39 29.37
C ILE A 273 -10.07 15.42 30.87
N GLN A 274 -9.10 14.97 31.66
CA GLN A 274 -9.13 15.11 33.12
C GLN A 274 -8.02 16.01 33.61
N ASN A 275 -8.33 16.89 34.56
CA ASN A 275 -7.31 17.60 35.33
C ASN A 275 -6.84 16.69 36.46
N VAL A 276 -5.61 16.19 36.35
CA VAL A 276 -5.00 15.26 37.31
C VAL A 276 -4.07 15.96 38.30
N GLY A 277 -3.95 17.28 38.19
CA GLY A 277 -3.19 18.11 39.11
C GLY A 277 -3.96 18.52 40.36
N SER A 278 -3.28 19.29 41.21
CA SER A 278 -3.81 19.77 42.50
C SER A 278 -4.47 21.15 42.44
N VAL A 279 -4.41 21.84 41.30
CA VAL A 279 -4.96 23.19 41.08
C VAL A 279 -5.86 23.22 39.84
N ALA A 280 -6.75 24.22 39.75
CA ALA A 280 -7.59 24.40 38.56
C ALA A 280 -6.73 24.66 37.32
N ALA A 281 -7.01 23.93 36.23
CA ALA A 281 -6.32 24.06 34.95
C ALA A 281 -7.16 24.88 33.97
N THR A 282 -6.53 25.79 33.23
CA THR A 282 -7.14 26.47 32.07
C THR A 282 -6.42 26.04 30.80
N PHE A 283 -7.15 25.71 29.74
CA PHE A 283 -6.56 25.16 28.51
C PHE A 283 -7.35 25.48 27.24
N SER A 284 -6.72 25.21 26.10
CA SER A 284 -7.29 25.26 24.75
C SER A 284 -7.18 23.92 24.05
N ILE A 285 -8.06 23.66 23.08
CA ILE A 285 -8.08 22.46 22.23
C ILE A 285 -7.97 22.91 20.78
N SER A 286 -6.99 22.44 20.02
CA SER A 286 -6.78 22.80 18.61
C SER A 286 -6.86 21.57 17.71
N PHE A 287 -7.61 21.65 16.61
CA PHE A 287 -7.83 20.57 15.65
C PHE A 287 -7.06 20.82 14.36
N TYR A 288 -6.18 19.89 13.97
CA TYR A 288 -5.34 19.96 12.78
C TYR A 288 -5.84 18.96 11.72
N SER A 289 -6.16 19.45 10.53
CA SER A 289 -6.67 18.64 9.44
C SER A 289 -5.60 17.73 8.83
N PHE A 290 -5.90 16.46 8.56
CA PHE A 290 -4.96 15.57 7.85
C PHE A 290 -4.73 15.97 6.38
N SER A 291 -5.70 16.65 5.74
CA SER A 291 -5.58 17.04 4.33
C SER A 291 -4.74 18.29 4.13
N THR A 292 -4.83 19.26 5.05
CA THR A 292 -4.12 20.56 4.93
C THR A 292 -2.98 20.71 5.93
N GLN A 293 -2.91 19.87 6.96
CA GLN A 293 -2.01 19.97 8.11
C GLN A 293 -2.17 21.26 8.94
N ALA A 294 -3.13 22.12 8.61
CA ALA A 294 -3.39 23.37 9.31
C ALA A 294 -4.40 23.17 10.44
N ALA A 295 -4.31 24.03 11.46
CA ALA A 295 -5.36 24.16 12.47
C ALA A 295 -6.63 24.72 11.82
N VAL A 296 -7.75 24.01 11.94
CA VAL A 296 -9.04 24.35 11.30
C VAL A 296 -10.14 24.73 12.29
N ALA A 297 -10.00 24.34 13.55
CA ALA A 297 -10.92 24.72 14.63
C ALA A 297 -10.20 24.74 15.98
N GLN A 298 -10.72 25.53 16.92
CA GLN A 298 -10.16 25.67 18.25
C GLN A 298 -11.24 25.98 19.29
N LEU A 299 -11.04 25.48 20.51
CA LEU A 299 -11.75 25.88 21.72
C LEU A 299 -10.76 26.53 22.67
N GLU A 300 -11.16 27.60 23.36
CA GLU A 300 -10.29 28.37 24.24
C GLU A 300 -10.89 28.57 25.62
N ASN A 301 -10.03 28.88 26.59
CA ASN A 301 -10.42 29.28 27.95
C ASN A 301 -11.30 28.26 28.68
N ILE A 302 -11.07 26.96 28.45
CA ILE A 302 -11.75 25.90 29.19
C ILE A 302 -11.09 25.78 30.55
N THR A 303 -11.86 25.90 31.64
CA THR A 303 -11.35 25.75 33.01
C THR A 303 -11.88 24.47 33.64
N LEU A 304 -10.99 23.68 34.26
CA LEU A 304 -11.32 22.40 34.87
C LEU A 304 -10.69 22.27 36.26
N GLN A 305 -11.50 21.99 37.27
CA GLN A 305 -11.04 21.83 38.66
C GLN A 305 -10.27 20.50 38.86
N PRO A 306 -9.42 20.37 39.89
CA PRO A 306 -8.70 19.13 40.21
C PRO A 306 -9.62 17.89 40.26
N GLY A 307 -9.17 16.78 39.66
CA GLY A 307 -9.88 15.51 39.60
C GLY A 307 -11.10 15.47 38.68
N ARG A 308 -11.51 16.60 38.09
CA ARG A 308 -12.68 16.69 37.21
C ARG A 308 -12.33 16.33 35.76
N SER A 309 -13.32 15.79 35.07
CA SER A 309 -13.26 15.49 33.63
C SER A 309 -14.12 16.48 32.82
N PHE A 310 -13.68 16.78 31.60
CA PHE A 310 -14.37 17.49 30.54
C PHE A 310 -14.50 16.55 29.35
N ALA A 311 -15.70 16.35 28.82
CA ALA A 311 -15.92 15.53 27.64
C ALA A 311 -16.21 16.42 26.43
N ASP A 312 -15.51 16.17 25.33
CA ASP A 312 -15.80 16.77 24.03
C ASP A 312 -16.42 15.72 23.12
N ASP A 313 -17.59 16.02 22.58
CA ASP A 313 -18.22 15.22 21.53
C ASP A 313 -18.06 15.94 20.20
N VAL A 314 -17.11 15.45 19.40
CA VAL A 314 -16.70 16.06 18.13
C VAL A 314 -17.80 16.15 17.08
N ARG A 315 -18.90 15.41 17.27
CA ARG A 315 -20.10 15.53 16.42
C ARG A 315 -20.73 16.91 16.55
N PHE A 316 -20.67 17.50 17.74
CA PHE A 316 -21.36 18.74 18.08
C PHE A 316 -20.40 19.92 18.33
N THR A 317 -19.21 19.65 18.86
CA THR A 317 -18.25 20.69 19.28
C THR A 317 -16.87 20.42 18.69
N PRO A 318 -16.14 21.42 18.16
CA PRO A 318 -16.63 22.74 17.76
C PRO A 318 -17.70 22.64 16.66
N ALA A 319 -18.70 23.51 16.71
CA ALA A 319 -19.77 23.53 15.71
C ALA A 319 -19.26 23.79 14.28
N ASN A 320 -18.13 24.49 14.14
CA ASN A 320 -17.48 24.81 12.86
C ASN A 320 -16.50 23.74 12.37
N LEU A 321 -16.28 22.64 13.10
CA LEU A 321 -15.39 21.56 12.66
C LEU A 321 -16.07 20.78 11.50
N PRO A 322 -15.48 20.73 10.29
CA PRO A 322 -16.08 19.98 9.18
C PRO A 322 -15.99 18.44 9.40
N PRO A 323 -16.78 17.62 8.69
CA PRO A 323 -16.53 16.18 8.64
C PRO A 323 -15.12 15.87 8.15
N GLY A 324 -14.45 14.90 8.77
CA GLY A 324 -13.08 14.55 8.42
C GLY A 324 -12.31 13.85 9.52
N GLN A 325 -11.01 13.74 9.30
CA GLN A 325 -10.03 13.19 10.24
C GLN A 325 -9.08 14.30 10.68
N TYR A 326 -8.74 14.32 11.96
CA TYR A 326 -7.99 15.37 12.64
C TYR A 326 -7.00 14.81 13.64
N SER A 327 -5.88 15.49 13.82
CA SER A 327 -5.08 15.36 15.04
C SER A 327 -5.43 16.53 15.96
N VAL A 328 -5.33 16.31 17.27
CA VAL A 328 -5.68 17.34 18.27
C VAL A 328 -4.51 17.61 19.20
N VAL A 329 -4.39 18.86 19.59
CA VAL A 329 -3.45 19.31 20.63
C VAL A 329 -4.23 20.05 21.71
N ILE A 330 -4.14 19.55 22.94
CA ILE A 330 -4.66 20.20 24.14
C ILE A 330 -3.49 20.94 24.79
N ARG A 331 -3.61 22.25 24.97
CA ARG A 331 -2.56 23.09 25.59
C ARG A 331 -3.09 23.79 26.83
N GLY A 332 -2.56 23.42 27.99
CA GLY A 332 -2.81 24.06 29.26
C GLY A 332 -1.92 25.27 29.54
N ALA A 333 -2.42 26.18 30.36
CA ALA A 333 -1.65 27.24 30.98
C ALA A 333 -0.48 26.65 31.82
N PRO A 334 0.59 27.42 32.10
CA PRO A 334 1.70 26.95 32.94
C PRO A 334 1.20 26.37 34.28
N GLY A 335 1.66 25.15 34.61
CA GLY A 335 1.25 24.42 35.81
C GLY A 335 -0.02 23.56 35.66
N ALA A 336 -0.68 23.57 34.50
CA ALA A 336 -1.75 22.63 34.21
C ALA A 336 -1.21 21.19 34.08
N GLU A 337 -1.90 20.24 34.71
CA GLU A 337 -1.63 18.81 34.60
C GLU A 337 -2.87 18.13 34.03
N LEU A 338 -2.87 17.95 32.71
CA LEU A 338 -3.98 17.39 31.96
C LEU A 338 -3.62 16.01 31.44
N ALA A 339 -4.62 15.15 31.36
CA ALA A 339 -4.56 13.88 30.65
C ALA A 339 -5.84 13.72 29.85
N ALA A 340 -5.83 12.82 28.87
CA ALA A 340 -7.02 12.56 28.08
C ALA A 340 -7.11 11.09 27.68
N VAL A 341 -8.32 10.65 27.37
CA VAL A 341 -8.63 9.36 26.73
C VAL A 341 -9.52 9.64 25.53
N VAL A 342 -9.33 8.90 24.46
CA VAL A 342 -10.09 9.04 23.22
C VAL A 342 -10.89 7.78 23.00
N ASN A 343 -12.20 7.91 22.84
CA ASN A 343 -13.08 6.82 22.44
C ASN A 343 -13.50 7.06 20.99
N GLN A 344 -13.28 6.10 20.11
CA GLN A 344 -13.72 6.17 18.72
C GLN A 344 -14.78 5.10 18.49
N VAL A 345 -15.94 5.52 18.01
CA VAL A 345 -17.10 4.66 17.82
C VAL A 345 -17.58 4.75 16.38
N GLU A 346 -17.81 3.59 15.77
CA GLU A 346 -18.49 3.44 14.49
C GLU A 346 -19.96 3.10 14.78
N PHE A 347 -20.87 4.05 14.52
CA PHE A 347 -22.28 3.93 14.93
C PHE A 347 -23.14 2.99 14.06
N THR A 348 -22.60 2.47 12.95
CA THR A 348 -23.28 1.57 12.01
C THR A 348 -22.94 0.10 12.27
N SER A 349 -21.65 -0.26 12.39
CA SER A 349 -21.16 -1.60 12.70
C SER A 349 -21.09 -1.88 14.20
N GLY A 350 -21.09 -0.83 15.04
CA GLY A 350 -20.94 -0.94 16.49
C GLY A 350 -19.49 -1.12 16.94
N MET A 351 -18.51 -0.82 16.07
CA MET A 351 -17.10 -0.92 16.43
C MET A 351 -16.71 0.15 17.45
N ALA A 352 -15.89 -0.25 18.42
CA ALA A 352 -15.35 0.66 19.42
C ALA A 352 -13.84 0.45 19.60
N LEU A 353 -13.14 1.54 19.88
CA LEU A 353 -11.72 1.50 20.21
C LEU A 353 -11.35 2.72 21.03
N SER A 354 -10.39 2.55 21.92
CA SER A 354 -9.94 3.62 22.81
C SER A 354 -8.42 3.66 22.86
N TYR A 355 -7.88 4.83 23.16
CA TYR A 355 -6.45 5.02 23.40
C TYR A 355 -6.21 6.23 24.30
N ASP A 356 -5.07 6.21 24.99
CA ASP A 356 -4.64 7.29 25.86
C ASP A 356 -4.05 8.49 25.10
N GLY A 357 -4.42 9.68 25.54
CA GLY A 357 -3.79 10.93 25.13
C GLY A 357 -2.30 10.95 25.48
N ILE A 358 -1.48 11.42 24.55
CA ILE A 358 -0.03 11.27 24.62
C ILE A 358 0.59 12.51 25.26
N THR A 359 1.36 12.31 26.32
CA THR A 359 1.90 13.39 27.16
C THR A 359 3.43 13.50 27.11
N ASN A 360 4.10 12.50 26.53
CA ASN A 360 5.55 12.40 26.56
C ASN A 360 6.15 12.66 25.17
N ALA A 361 7.22 13.47 25.14
CA ALA A 361 7.96 13.79 23.93
C ALA A 361 9.16 12.84 23.77
N ALA A 362 9.20 12.07 22.69
CA ALA A 362 10.34 11.24 22.31
C ALA A 362 10.58 11.29 20.80
N GLN A 363 11.81 11.03 20.34
CA GLN A 363 12.11 10.96 18.90
C GLN A 363 11.59 9.68 18.23
N SER A 364 11.09 8.72 19.03
CA SER A 364 10.55 7.45 18.55
C SER A 364 9.28 7.06 19.29
N SER A 365 8.40 6.37 18.58
CA SER A 365 7.24 5.66 19.13
C SER A 365 7.18 4.24 18.58
N TYR A 366 7.08 3.27 19.48
CA TYR A 366 7.12 1.82 19.19
C TYR A 366 5.72 1.23 19.26
N LEU A 367 5.36 0.44 18.26
CA LEU A 367 4.06 -0.22 18.14
C LEU A 367 4.30 -1.73 18.03
N PRO A 368 4.17 -2.50 19.14
CA PRO A 368 4.50 -3.93 19.18
C PRO A 368 3.66 -4.80 18.25
N TYR A 369 2.49 -4.31 17.83
CA TYR A 369 1.52 -5.09 17.10
C TYR A 369 0.80 -4.26 16.04
N ILE A 370 1.00 -4.61 14.78
CA ILE A 370 0.22 -4.10 13.65
C ILE A 370 -0.04 -5.25 12.67
N GLN A 371 -1.06 -5.11 11.85
CA GLN A 371 -1.57 -6.18 10.99
C GLN A 371 -1.88 -5.66 9.59
N LYS A 372 -1.81 -6.58 8.61
CA LYS A 372 -2.30 -6.38 7.25
C LYS A 372 -3.05 -7.62 6.80
N ASP A 373 -4.30 -7.45 6.39
CA ASP A 373 -5.20 -8.52 5.93
C ASP A 373 -5.03 -9.84 6.72
N ASN A 374 -4.92 -9.72 8.05
CA ASN A 374 -4.55 -10.86 8.89
C ASN A 374 -5.77 -11.68 9.35
N GLY A 375 -5.61 -13.00 9.33
CA GLY A 375 -6.62 -13.95 9.80
C GLY A 375 -7.87 -14.00 8.92
N SER A 376 -8.87 -14.77 9.38
CA SER A 376 -10.11 -14.96 8.61
C SER A 376 -10.87 -13.66 8.41
N VAL A 377 -10.77 -12.68 9.32
CA VAL A 377 -11.49 -11.40 9.26
C VAL A 377 -10.70 -10.28 8.58
N ALA A 378 -9.50 -10.54 8.05
CA ALA A 378 -8.68 -9.54 7.34
C ALA A 378 -8.42 -8.25 8.15
N TRP A 379 -7.82 -8.40 9.33
CA TRP A 379 -7.43 -7.27 10.18
C TRP A 379 -6.39 -6.36 9.52
N ASN A 380 -6.59 -5.06 9.64
CA ASN A 380 -5.68 -4.02 9.18
C ASN A 380 -5.37 -3.02 10.29
N SER A 381 -4.23 -2.32 10.18
CA SER A 381 -3.70 -1.45 11.24
C SER A 381 -3.10 -0.16 10.70
N PRO A 382 -3.93 0.86 10.40
CA PRO A 382 -3.46 2.22 10.26
C PRO A 382 -2.56 2.63 11.43
N ILE A 383 -1.39 3.16 11.08
CA ILE A 383 -0.50 3.83 12.02
C ILE A 383 -0.70 5.33 11.82
N ILE A 384 -1.10 6.01 12.88
CA ILE A 384 -1.24 7.45 12.88
C ILE A 384 -0.07 8.03 13.65
N ALA A 385 0.68 8.95 13.02
CA ALA A 385 1.86 9.56 13.63
C ALA A 385 1.72 11.08 13.65
N GLN A 386 1.88 11.69 14.83
CA GLN A 386 1.73 13.13 15.05
C GLN A 386 3.08 13.77 15.37
N ASN A 387 3.35 14.95 14.79
CA ASN A 387 4.52 15.75 15.12
C ASN A 387 4.26 16.55 16.41
N LEU A 388 5.02 16.24 17.47
CA LEU A 388 4.96 16.89 18.78
C LEU A 388 5.98 18.04 18.91
N GLY A 389 6.81 18.24 17.89
CA GLY A 389 7.81 19.29 17.82
C GLY A 389 7.24 20.69 17.58
N GLY A 390 8.08 21.70 17.79
CA GLY A 390 7.73 23.11 17.54
C GLY A 390 7.97 23.59 16.10
N ALA A 391 8.46 22.72 15.21
CA ALA A 391 8.73 23.03 13.79
C ALA A 391 8.35 21.85 12.88
N PRO A 392 8.21 22.05 11.56
CA PRO A 392 7.99 20.95 10.62
C PRO A 392 9.11 19.91 10.70
N SER A 393 8.77 18.62 10.63
CA SER A 393 9.72 17.51 10.74
C SER A 393 9.30 16.31 9.90
N ASP A 394 10.26 15.60 9.34
CA ASP A 394 9.99 14.35 8.62
C ASP A 394 9.63 13.25 9.62
N ILE A 395 8.57 12.49 9.32
CA ILE A 395 8.17 11.31 10.10
C ILE A 395 8.45 10.07 9.26
N THR A 396 9.20 9.13 9.81
CA THR A 396 9.51 7.84 9.18
C THR A 396 8.77 6.73 9.90
N VAL A 397 7.96 5.96 9.18
CA VAL A 397 7.32 4.74 9.66
C VAL A 397 8.07 3.53 9.10
N THR A 398 8.58 2.69 9.98
CA THR A 398 9.29 1.43 9.64
C THR A 398 8.48 0.26 10.14
N ILE A 399 8.26 -0.74 9.29
CA ILE A 399 7.57 -1.98 9.62
C ILE A 399 8.58 -3.14 9.66
N PHE A 400 8.58 -3.91 10.74
CA PHE A 400 9.38 -5.11 10.90
C PHE A 400 8.50 -6.35 10.82
N ASP A 401 8.96 -7.37 10.08
CA ASP A 401 8.35 -8.69 10.08
C ASP A 401 8.63 -9.46 11.38
N ALA A 402 8.05 -10.65 11.52
CA ALA A 402 8.21 -11.50 12.70
C ALA A 402 9.67 -11.93 12.96
N SER A 403 10.56 -11.84 11.96
CA SER A 403 12.00 -12.13 12.09
C SER A 403 12.83 -10.90 12.46
N GLY A 404 12.22 -9.71 12.51
CA GLY A 404 12.90 -8.45 12.78
C GLY A 404 13.51 -7.79 11.55
N VAL A 405 13.23 -8.30 10.35
CA VAL A 405 13.68 -7.69 9.09
C VAL A 405 12.72 -6.58 8.69
N VAL A 406 13.26 -5.48 8.16
CA VAL A 406 12.46 -4.36 7.68
C VAL A 406 11.64 -4.79 6.44
N ALA A 407 10.32 -4.85 6.59
CA ALA A 407 9.39 -5.19 5.52
C ALA A 407 9.11 -3.99 4.60
N THR A 408 8.90 -2.81 5.20
CA THR A 408 8.74 -1.54 4.48
C THR A 408 9.21 -0.38 5.34
N GLN A 409 9.55 0.73 4.68
CA GLN A 409 9.87 2.00 5.32
C GLN A 409 9.27 3.13 4.49
N ARG A 410 8.54 4.03 5.14
CA ARG A 410 7.87 5.17 4.50
C ARG A 410 8.26 6.46 5.21
N VAL A 411 8.75 7.43 4.44
CA VAL A 411 9.04 8.79 4.92
C VAL A 411 7.90 9.72 4.51
N PHE A 412 7.40 10.49 5.47
CA PHE A 412 6.44 11.56 5.31
C PHE A 412 7.14 12.90 5.57
N PRO A 413 7.45 13.68 4.52
CA PRO A 413 8.30 14.86 4.67
C PRO A 413 7.54 16.06 5.24
N GLY A 414 8.21 16.84 6.09
CA GLY A 414 7.80 18.20 6.47
C GLY A 414 6.47 18.31 7.22
N ILE A 415 6.15 17.36 8.10
CA ILE A 415 4.86 17.36 8.82
C ILE A 415 4.81 18.52 9.80
N ALA A 416 3.80 19.37 9.71
CA ALA A 416 3.67 20.59 10.52
C ALA A 416 3.51 20.27 12.03
N PRO A 417 3.90 21.18 12.94
CA PRO A 417 3.68 21.05 14.38
C PRO A 417 2.21 20.75 14.73
N GLY A 418 1.96 19.73 15.54
CA GLY A 418 0.62 19.33 15.94
C GLY A 418 -0.17 18.57 14.86
N ALA A 419 0.29 18.56 13.60
CA ALA A 419 -0.32 17.78 12.53
C ALA A 419 0.12 16.31 12.58
N ALA A 420 -0.64 15.46 11.90
CA ALA A 420 -0.39 14.02 11.83
C ALA A 420 -0.49 13.48 10.40
N VAL A 421 0.04 12.27 10.22
CA VAL A 421 -0.01 11.49 8.99
C VAL A 421 -0.51 10.07 9.28
N VAL A 422 -1.09 9.44 8.27
CA VAL A 422 -1.54 8.05 8.33
C VAL A 422 -0.67 7.20 7.40
N PHE A 423 -0.11 6.12 7.94
CA PHE A 423 0.39 5.00 7.17
C PHE A 423 -0.67 3.89 7.18
N GLU A 424 -1.27 3.62 6.02
CA GLU A 424 -2.27 2.56 5.85
C GLU A 424 -1.57 1.26 5.40
N SER A 425 -1.42 0.31 6.32
CA SER A 425 -0.76 -0.97 6.06
C SER A 425 -1.45 -1.76 4.94
N LYS A 426 -2.78 -1.63 4.80
CA LYS A 426 -3.55 -2.28 3.75
C LYS A 426 -3.15 -1.85 2.35
N LEU A 427 -2.72 -0.60 2.17
CA LEU A 427 -2.34 -0.04 0.86
C LEU A 427 -0.86 -0.26 0.49
N ASP A 428 0.00 -0.61 1.46
CA ASP A 428 1.40 -0.87 1.18
C ASP A 428 1.59 -2.24 0.50
N ARG A 429 2.09 -2.23 -0.74
CA ARG A 429 2.29 -3.43 -1.57
C ARG A 429 3.56 -4.22 -1.22
N ARG A 430 4.47 -3.66 -0.43
CA ARG A 430 5.66 -4.39 0.08
C ARG A 430 5.32 -5.24 1.30
N VAL A 431 4.38 -4.78 2.12
CA VAL A 431 3.95 -5.49 3.32
C VAL A 431 3.09 -6.68 2.91
N SER A 432 3.50 -7.89 3.29
CA SER A 432 2.71 -9.10 3.10
C SER A 432 1.56 -9.17 4.09
N ASN A 433 0.58 -10.04 3.86
CA ASN A 433 -0.47 -10.28 4.84
C ASN A 433 0.13 -10.94 6.09
N GLY A 434 -0.33 -10.53 7.27
CA GLY A 434 0.14 -11.08 8.54
C GLY A 434 0.26 -10.04 9.66
N VAL A 435 1.07 -10.39 10.65
CA VAL A 435 1.35 -9.62 11.86
C VAL A 435 2.77 -9.07 11.82
N PHE A 436 2.92 -7.83 12.25
CA PHE A 436 4.17 -7.07 12.21
C PHE A 436 4.32 -6.25 13.50
N SER A 437 5.46 -5.61 13.62
CA SER A 437 5.67 -4.51 14.57
C SER A 437 6.13 -3.27 13.82
N ALA A 438 5.96 -2.10 14.43
CA ALA A 438 6.36 -0.85 13.81
C ALA A 438 7.17 0.05 14.73
N LEU A 439 7.92 0.94 14.10
CA LEU A 439 8.69 2.00 14.70
C LEU A 439 8.43 3.29 13.91
N VAL A 440 7.97 4.31 14.62
CA VAL A 440 7.81 5.67 14.09
C VAL A 440 8.94 6.51 14.64
N GLN A 441 9.72 7.18 13.77
CA GLN A 441 10.85 8.04 14.15
C GLN A 441 10.77 9.41 13.50
N SER A 442 11.26 10.43 14.20
CA SER A 442 11.43 11.78 13.67
C SER A 442 12.62 12.50 14.33
N ALA A 443 13.14 13.54 13.68
CA ALA A 443 14.19 14.37 14.27
C ALA A 443 13.70 15.19 15.46
N LEU A 444 12.42 15.59 15.43
CA LEU A 444 11.70 16.20 16.54
C LEU A 444 10.82 15.17 17.26
N PRO A 445 10.26 15.50 18.44
CA PRO A 445 9.35 14.60 19.12
C PRO A 445 8.19 14.14 18.23
N VAL A 446 7.87 12.85 18.29
CA VAL A 446 6.80 12.20 17.53
C VAL A 446 6.05 11.24 18.44
N ALA A 447 4.77 11.05 18.16
CA ALA A 447 3.95 10.07 18.82
C ALA A 447 3.16 9.28 17.80
N ALA A 448 2.74 8.06 18.16
CA ALA A 448 1.95 7.22 17.27
C ALA A 448 0.84 6.47 18.01
N VAL A 449 -0.21 6.15 17.26
CA VAL A 449 -1.31 5.25 17.66
C VAL A 449 -1.48 4.22 16.57
N ALA A 450 -1.71 2.96 16.97
CA ALA A 450 -2.17 1.92 16.05
C ALA A 450 -3.69 1.80 16.19
N ASN A 451 -4.42 2.08 15.11
CA ASN A 451 -5.86 1.82 15.02
C ASN A 451 -6.06 0.52 14.25
N HIS A 452 -6.70 -0.48 14.84
CA HIS A 452 -7.02 -1.73 14.19
C HIS A 452 -8.49 -1.75 13.77
N TYR A 453 -8.74 -2.26 12.57
CA TYR A 453 -10.09 -2.48 12.07
C TYR A 453 -10.18 -3.72 11.16
N SER A 454 -11.41 -4.19 10.93
CA SER A 454 -11.76 -5.10 9.84
C SER A 454 -12.88 -4.47 9.01
N ASP A 455 -12.90 -4.73 7.71
CA ASP A 455 -14.04 -4.36 6.85
C ASP A 455 -15.25 -5.29 7.04
N ARG A 456 -15.13 -6.33 7.87
CA ARG A 456 -16.23 -7.26 8.15
C ARG A 456 -17.20 -6.69 9.19
N PRO A 457 -18.50 -7.03 9.11
CA PRO A 457 -19.45 -6.68 10.15
C PRO A 457 -19.10 -7.30 11.51
N GLY A 458 -19.21 -6.53 12.60
CA GLY A 458 -18.87 -6.92 13.97
C GLY A 458 -17.94 -5.90 14.65
N ASP A 459 -17.70 -6.03 15.95
CA ASP A 459 -16.76 -5.17 16.69
C ASP A 459 -15.31 -5.64 16.56
N TYR A 460 -14.81 -5.55 15.33
CA TYR A 460 -13.41 -5.79 15.03
C TYR A 460 -12.61 -4.49 15.13
N GLY A 461 -12.73 -3.78 16.26
CA GLY A 461 -12.02 -2.54 16.55
C GLY A 461 -11.06 -2.73 17.73
N MET A 462 -9.89 -2.11 17.68
CA MET A 462 -9.06 -1.88 18.87
C MET A 462 -8.02 -0.80 18.57
N ALA A 463 -7.52 -0.11 19.60
CA ALA A 463 -6.41 0.80 19.46
C ALA A 463 -5.53 0.77 20.71
N PHE A 464 -4.32 1.30 20.55
CA PHE A 464 -3.42 1.53 21.67
C PHE A 464 -2.39 2.60 21.29
N THR A 465 -1.88 3.29 22.31
CA THR A 465 -0.85 4.31 22.18
C THR A 465 0.54 3.69 22.07
N GLY A 466 1.35 4.19 21.14
CA GLY A 466 2.72 3.72 20.95
C GLY A 466 3.64 4.09 22.11
N THR A 467 4.52 3.18 22.49
CA THR A 467 5.44 3.37 23.60
C THR A 467 6.62 4.25 23.19
N PRO A 468 6.91 5.36 23.89
CA PRO A 468 8.10 6.17 23.59
C PRO A 468 9.39 5.41 23.92
N GLY A 469 10.42 5.59 23.10
CA GLY A 469 11.71 4.94 23.30
C GLY A 469 12.87 5.68 22.62
N PRO A 470 14.11 5.18 22.74
CA PRO A 470 15.25 5.76 22.05
C PRO A 470 15.09 5.67 20.52
N ALA A 471 15.79 6.54 19.79
CA ALA A 471 16.00 6.33 18.36
C ALA A 471 16.96 5.17 18.15
N ILE A 472 16.64 4.27 17.23
CA ILE A 472 17.54 3.21 16.77
C ILE A 472 17.96 3.46 15.32
N ALA A 473 19.14 2.95 14.96
CA ALA A 473 19.52 2.83 13.57
C ALA A 473 18.69 1.71 12.93
N VAL A 474 17.95 2.04 11.88
CA VAL A 474 17.16 1.07 11.12
C VAL A 474 18.03 0.50 9.98
N PRO A 475 18.12 -0.82 9.82
CA PRO A 475 18.80 -1.43 8.67
C PRO A 475 18.21 -0.94 7.35
N ALA A 476 19.02 -0.94 6.28
CA ALA A 476 18.52 -0.61 4.95
C ALA A 476 17.40 -1.58 4.55
N LEU A 477 16.35 -1.04 3.95
CA LEU A 477 15.23 -1.82 3.42
C LEU A 477 15.77 -2.86 2.41
N PRO A 478 15.65 -4.17 2.67
CA PRO A 478 16.14 -5.18 1.73
C PRO A 478 15.38 -5.13 0.40
N PRO A 479 16.01 -5.55 -0.72
CA PRO A 479 15.30 -5.77 -1.97
C PRO A 479 14.11 -6.70 -1.75
N LEU A 480 12.95 -6.33 -2.29
CA LEU A 480 11.79 -7.22 -2.25
C LEU A 480 12.01 -8.34 -3.25
N THR A 481 11.97 -9.59 -2.81
CA THR A 481 12.15 -10.75 -3.68
C THR A 481 10.91 -11.65 -3.65
N ARG A 482 10.63 -12.32 -4.77
CA ARG A 482 9.58 -13.34 -4.87
C ARG A 482 10.03 -14.51 -5.73
N THR A 483 9.70 -15.72 -5.30
CA THR A 483 9.93 -16.95 -6.07
C THR A 483 8.63 -17.41 -6.71
N VAL A 484 8.62 -17.53 -8.04
CA VAL A 484 7.45 -17.95 -8.83
C VAL A 484 7.92 -18.91 -9.91
N GLY A 485 7.23 -20.05 -10.09
CA GLY A 485 7.55 -21.01 -11.15
C GLY A 485 8.96 -21.60 -11.08
N GLY A 486 9.60 -21.59 -9.90
CA GLY A 486 10.99 -22.03 -9.69
C GLY A 486 12.06 -20.95 -9.88
N TYR A 487 11.68 -19.73 -10.30
CA TYR A 487 12.59 -18.60 -10.51
C TYR A 487 12.45 -17.57 -9.40
N THR A 488 13.56 -16.93 -9.01
CA THR A 488 13.54 -15.85 -8.02
C THR A 488 13.77 -14.50 -8.68
N PHE A 489 12.86 -13.58 -8.40
CA PHE A 489 12.81 -12.24 -8.97
C PHE A 489 13.01 -11.21 -7.87
N THR A 490 13.74 -10.14 -8.20
CA THR A 490 13.68 -8.87 -7.48
C THR A 490 12.49 -8.07 -8.00
N LEU A 491 11.62 -7.64 -7.10
CA LEU A 491 10.37 -6.97 -7.40
C LEU A 491 10.51 -5.45 -7.21
N SER A 492 10.29 -4.71 -8.29
CA SER A 492 10.18 -3.25 -8.29
C SER A 492 8.72 -2.84 -8.43
N LEU A 493 8.20 -2.15 -7.41
CA LEU A 493 6.81 -1.70 -7.35
C LEU A 493 6.71 -0.27 -7.87
N THR A 494 5.87 -0.05 -8.88
CA THR A 494 5.59 1.27 -9.44
C THR A 494 4.08 1.53 -9.40
N PRO A 495 3.60 2.78 -9.54
CA PRO A 495 2.17 3.05 -9.56
C PRO A 495 1.39 2.26 -10.63
N GLY A 496 2.02 1.98 -11.78
CA GLY A 496 1.36 1.30 -12.92
C GLY A 496 1.76 -0.16 -13.15
N ALA A 497 2.84 -0.66 -12.53
CA ALA A 497 3.30 -2.04 -12.70
C ALA A 497 4.00 -2.65 -11.47
N ASP A 498 3.89 -3.98 -11.39
CA ASP A 498 4.74 -4.89 -10.63
C ASP A 498 5.78 -5.50 -11.56
N ILE A 499 7.05 -5.13 -11.37
CA ILE A 499 8.14 -5.53 -12.28
C ILE A 499 9.02 -6.57 -11.58
N TYR A 500 8.91 -7.81 -12.01
CA TYR A 500 9.65 -8.97 -11.51
C TYR A 500 10.89 -9.19 -12.39
N VAL A 501 12.06 -8.79 -11.90
CA VAL A 501 13.32 -8.93 -12.65
C VAL A 501 14.12 -10.11 -12.09
N GLU A 502 14.42 -11.11 -12.93
CA GLU A 502 15.13 -12.32 -12.49
C GLU A 502 16.49 -11.96 -11.89
N ASN A 503 16.85 -12.57 -10.75
CA ASN A 503 18.07 -12.21 -9.99
C ASN A 503 19.39 -12.37 -10.78
N GLY A 504 19.39 -13.04 -11.92
CA GLY A 504 20.54 -13.11 -12.84
C GLY A 504 20.83 -11.80 -13.59
N ILE A 505 19.92 -10.83 -13.56
CA ILE A 505 20.06 -9.51 -14.21
C ILE A 505 20.72 -8.53 -13.24
N ASN A 506 21.76 -7.82 -13.70
CA ASN A 506 22.51 -6.87 -12.87
C ASN A 506 21.69 -5.59 -12.56
N ALA A 507 22.08 -4.87 -11.51
CA ALA A 507 21.33 -3.70 -11.02
C ALA A 507 21.21 -2.55 -12.04
N ALA A 508 22.19 -2.35 -12.92
CA ALA A 508 22.13 -1.29 -13.94
C ALA A 508 21.10 -1.61 -15.03
N ASP A 509 21.06 -2.87 -15.47
CA ASP A 509 20.03 -3.37 -16.38
C ASP A 509 18.64 -3.31 -15.72
N THR A 510 18.52 -3.71 -14.46
CA THR A 510 17.27 -3.59 -13.67
C THR A 510 16.76 -2.14 -13.66
N GLY A 511 17.64 -1.17 -13.38
CA GLY A 511 17.28 0.25 -13.42
C GLY A 511 16.79 0.71 -14.80
N THR A 512 17.44 0.23 -15.87
CA THR A 512 17.04 0.51 -17.27
C THR A 512 15.64 -0.02 -17.57
N ILE A 513 15.37 -1.28 -17.20
CA ILE A 513 14.07 -1.93 -17.38
C ILE A 513 12.97 -1.17 -16.63
N VAL A 514 13.18 -0.87 -15.35
CA VAL A 514 12.17 -0.19 -14.51
C VAL A 514 11.85 1.20 -15.04
N ASN A 515 12.86 1.95 -15.50
CA ASN A 515 12.65 3.28 -16.08
C ASN A 515 11.86 3.19 -17.39
N ALA A 516 12.21 2.26 -18.28
CA ALA A 516 11.50 2.04 -19.54
C ALA A 516 10.03 1.65 -19.31
N VAL A 517 9.76 0.72 -18.39
CA VAL A 517 8.38 0.33 -18.03
C VAL A 517 7.56 1.53 -17.57
N ASN A 518 8.10 2.34 -16.65
CA ASN A 518 7.40 3.53 -16.15
C ASN A 518 7.11 4.55 -17.26
N GLN A 519 8.07 4.76 -18.16
CA GLN A 519 7.91 5.65 -19.30
C GLN A 519 6.81 5.13 -20.24
N GLU A 520 6.87 3.86 -20.64
CA GLU A 520 5.92 3.33 -21.63
C GLU A 520 4.50 3.14 -21.08
N ILE A 521 4.34 2.86 -19.79
CA ILE A 521 3.02 2.94 -19.14
C ILE A 521 2.44 4.35 -19.26
N GLY A 522 3.27 5.38 -19.03
CA GLY A 522 2.87 6.78 -19.21
C GLY A 522 2.42 7.07 -20.65
N SER A 523 3.18 6.57 -21.62
CA SER A 523 2.90 6.73 -23.05
C SER A 523 1.58 6.06 -23.46
N VAL A 524 1.44 4.74 -23.23
CA VAL A 524 0.26 3.96 -23.64
C VAL A 524 -1.03 4.53 -23.02
N GLN A 525 -0.98 4.92 -21.74
CA GLN A 525 -2.10 5.57 -21.07
C GLN A 525 -2.47 6.93 -21.68
N THR A 526 -1.49 7.68 -22.18
CA THR A 526 -1.73 8.97 -22.86
C THR A 526 -2.35 8.75 -24.22
N ASP A 527 -1.79 7.84 -25.00
CA ASP A 527 -2.18 7.58 -26.39
C ASP A 527 -3.58 6.94 -26.48
N LEU A 528 -3.96 6.16 -25.47
CA LEU A 528 -5.31 5.60 -25.30
C LEU A 528 -6.27 6.50 -24.48
N GLY A 529 -5.78 7.57 -23.86
CA GLY A 529 -6.60 8.48 -23.04
C GLY A 529 -7.21 7.83 -21.80
N ARG A 530 -6.46 6.93 -21.13
CA ARG A 530 -6.92 6.14 -19.97
C ARG A 530 -5.85 6.13 -18.88
N ARG A 531 -6.18 6.57 -17.66
CA ARG A 531 -5.28 6.59 -16.50
C ARG A 531 -6.06 6.32 -15.20
N PRO A 532 -5.47 5.66 -14.19
CA PRO A 532 -4.30 4.76 -14.25
C PRO A 532 -4.67 3.31 -14.58
N ILE A 533 -3.71 2.49 -15.03
CA ILE A 533 -3.80 1.02 -15.05
C ILE A 533 -4.07 0.54 -13.61
N THR A 534 -5.18 -0.18 -13.37
CA THR A 534 -5.55 -0.70 -12.05
C THR A 534 -6.32 -2.01 -12.20
N PRO A 535 -5.83 -3.14 -11.65
CA PRO A 535 -4.60 -3.27 -10.85
C PRO A 535 -3.33 -3.05 -11.70
N PRO A 536 -2.17 -2.71 -11.09
CA PRO A 536 -0.91 -2.57 -11.80
C PRO A 536 -0.56 -3.79 -12.67
N ALA A 537 0.03 -3.56 -13.85
CA ALA A 537 0.43 -4.64 -14.76
C ALA A 537 1.57 -5.49 -14.16
N SER A 538 1.49 -6.81 -14.29
CA SER A 538 2.56 -7.71 -13.82
C SER A 538 3.50 -8.07 -14.97
N ILE A 539 4.78 -7.71 -14.85
CA ILE A 539 5.80 -7.89 -15.88
C ILE A 539 6.92 -8.75 -15.34
N TYR A 540 7.17 -9.90 -15.96
CA TYR A 540 8.25 -10.83 -15.63
C TYR A 540 9.36 -10.71 -16.67
N VAL A 541 10.56 -10.38 -16.19
CA VAL A 541 11.74 -10.19 -17.03
C VAL A 541 12.73 -11.30 -16.76
N PHE A 542 12.99 -12.09 -17.79
CA PHE A 542 13.79 -13.31 -17.73
C PHE A 542 15.20 -13.04 -18.24
N ALA A 543 16.19 -13.55 -17.51
CA ALA A 543 17.61 -13.32 -17.74
C ALA A 543 18.16 -14.06 -18.97
N SER A 544 17.56 -15.19 -19.34
CA SER A 544 18.06 -16.08 -20.40
C SER A 544 16.92 -16.64 -21.25
N ASP A 545 17.25 -17.16 -22.43
CA ASP A 545 16.27 -17.84 -23.31
C ASP A 545 15.66 -19.06 -22.64
N ALA A 546 16.47 -19.83 -21.90
CA ALA A 546 16.01 -21.00 -21.15
C ALA A 546 15.05 -20.61 -20.01
N SER A 547 15.36 -19.54 -19.26
CA SER A 547 14.45 -19.06 -18.21
C SER A 547 13.20 -18.42 -18.79
N PHE A 548 13.28 -17.74 -19.95
CA PHE A 548 12.10 -17.24 -20.64
C PHE A 548 11.18 -18.36 -21.11
N GLN A 549 11.69 -19.35 -21.85
CA GLN A 549 10.86 -20.48 -22.34
C GLN A 549 10.29 -21.31 -21.19
N GLY A 550 11.06 -21.55 -20.13
CA GLY A 550 10.57 -22.22 -18.92
C GLY A 550 9.52 -21.38 -18.18
N GLY A 551 9.76 -20.08 -18.05
CA GLY A 551 8.87 -19.12 -17.40
C GLY A 551 7.54 -18.91 -18.13
N LEU A 552 7.52 -18.96 -19.47
CA LEU A 552 6.28 -18.97 -20.25
C LEU A 552 5.32 -20.08 -19.76
N GLN A 553 5.85 -21.23 -19.35
CA GLN A 553 5.07 -22.33 -18.80
C GLN A 553 4.81 -22.16 -17.30
N SER A 554 5.88 -22.08 -16.50
CA SER A 554 5.78 -22.18 -15.03
C SER A 554 5.32 -20.90 -14.33
N VAL A 555 5.42 -19.75 -15.02
CA VAL A 555 5.01 -18.43 -14.50
C VAL A 555 3.80 -17.91 -15.25
N LEU A 556 3.81 -17.90 -16.59
CA LEU A 556 2.72 -17.32 -17.39
C LEU A 556 1.55 -18.29 -17.65
N GLY A 557 1.74 -19.59 -17.38
CA GLY A 557 0.68 -20.60 -17.42
C GLY A 557 0.37 -21.16 -18.82
N LEU A 558 1.32 -21.11 -19.75
CA LEU A 558 1.18 -21.71 -21.09
C LEU A 558 1.43 -23.23 -21.02
N THR A 559 0.84 -23.96 -21.96
CA THR A 559 1.25 -25.35 -22.23
C THR A 559 2.64 -25.38 -22.86
N ALA A 560 3.33 -26.53 -22.80
CA ALA A 560 4.65 -26.68 -23.40
C ALA A 560 4.70 -26.35 -24.91
N ALA A 561 3.64 -26.71 -25.64
CA ALA A 561 3.52 -26.43 -27.08
C ALA A 561 3.29 -24.93 -27.36
N GLU A 562 2.40 -24.29 -26.60
CA GLU A 562 2.17 -22.84 -26.68
C GLU A 562 3.45 -22.06 -26.34
N ALA A 563 4.16 -22.45 -25.28
CA ALA A 563 5.40 -21.79 -24.86
C ALA A 563 6.52 -21.93 -25.90
N THR A 564 6.66 -23.10 -26.54
CA THR A 564 7.64 -23.29 -27.62
C THR A 564 7.31 -22.42 -28.82
N THR A 565 6.03 -22.34 -29.18
CA THR A 565 5.57 -21.51 -30.29
C THR A 565 5.78 -20.03 -30.01
N ALA A 566 5.41 -19.56 -28.81
CA ALA A 566 5.61 -18.18 -28.39
C ALA A 566 7.10 -17.81 -28.36
N PHE A 567 7.96 -18.66 -27.80
CA PHE A 567 9.41 -18.45 -27.78
C PHE A 567 10.02 -18.29 -29.18
N GLN A 568 9.53 -19.04 -30.16
CA GLN A 568 10.07 -19.01 -31.52
C GLN A 568 9.61 -17.82 -32.35
N ASN A 569 8.46 -17.23 -32.02
CA ASN A 569 7.79 -16.25 -32.89
C ASN A 569 7.68 -14.86 -32.26
N GLU A 570 7.83 -14.73 -30.94
CA GLU A 570 7.52 -13.51 -30.21
C GLU A 570 8.73 -12.97 -29.45
N SER A 571 8.94 -11.65 -29.51
CA SER A 571 10.05 -10.94 -28.83
C SER A 571 9.71 -10.48 -27.40
N SER A 572 8.45 -10.61 -27.02
CA SER A 572 7.82 -10.43 -25.72
C SER A 572 6.47 -11.14 -25.76
N PHE A 573 5.80 -11.36 -24.63
CA PHE A 573 4.53 -12.09 -24.66
C PHE A 573 3.54 -11.63 -23.60
N PHE A 574 2.32 -11.32 -24.00
CA PHE A 574 1.17 -11.14 -23.11
C PHE A 574 0.31 -12.40 -23.05
N ALA A 575 0.24 -13.00 -21.87
CA ALA A 575 -0.62 -14.15 -21.62
C ALA A 575 -2.06 -13.71 -21.35
N HIS A 576 -2.90 -13.65 -22.39
CA HIS A 576 -4.32 -13.23 -22.26
C HIS A 576 -5.10 -13.98 -21.17
N ARG A 577 -4.76 -15.24 -20.85
CA ARG A 577 -5.44 -16.01 -19.79
C ARG A 577 -5.13 -15.46 -18.39
N THR A 578 -3.85 -15.16 -18.13
CA THR A 578 -3.36 -14.77 -16.80
C THR A 578 -3.17 -13.25 -16.64
N GLY A 579 -3.13 -12.50 -17.74
CA GLY A 579 -2.86 -11.06 -17.76
C GLY A 579 -1.40 -10.70 -17.47
N LEU A 580 -0.49 -11.66 -17.60
CA LEU A 580 0.93 -11.51 -17.28
C LEU A 580 1.75 -11.19 -18.54
N ILE A 581 2.75 -10.33 -18.39
CA ILE A 581 3.70 -9.99 -19.45
C ILE A 581 5.02 -10.72 -19.19
N GLY A 582 5.60 -11.32 -20.23
CA GLY A 582 6.94 -11.92 -20.22
C GLY A 582 7.88 -11.18 -21.16
N LEU A 583 9.08 -10.85 -20.69
CA LEU A 583 10.11 -10.14 -21.46
C LEU A 583 11.44 -10.91 -21.43
N PRO A 584 11.99 -11.35 -22.58
CA PRO A 584 13.30 -11.98 -22.66
C PRO A 584 14.43 -10.94 -22.70
N TRP A 585 15.04 -10.63 -21.56
CA TRP A 585 16.07 -9.58 -21.47
C TRP A 585 17.30 -9.88 -22.34
N ASN A 586 17.71 -11.14 -22.44
CA ASN A 586 18.87 -11.53 -23.27
C ASN A 586 18.65 -11.18 -24.76
N GLN A 587 17.45 -11.43 -25.28
CA GLN A 587 17.11 -11.15 -26.67
C GLN A 587 17.02 -9.64 -26.92
N VAL A 588 16.37 -8.90 -26.01
CA VAL A 588 16.31 -7.44 -26.07
C VAL A 588 17.71 -6.84 -26.08
N LYS A 589 18.58 -7.30 -25.19
CA LYS A 589 19.96 -6.80 -25.04
C LYS A 589 20.86 -7.18 -26.23
N ALA A 590 20.62 -8.33 -26.84
CA ALA A 590 21.33 -8.77 -28.05
C ALA A 590 20.82 -8.09 -29.34
N SER A 591 19.67 -7.41 -29.29
CA SER A 591 19.17 -6.66 -30.45
C SER A 591 20.09 -5.50 -30.82
N LEU A 592 20.03 -5.08 -32.08
CA LEU A 592 20.92 -4.04 -32.61
C LEU A 592 20.66 -2.65 -32.03
N ASN A 593 19.43 -2.38 -31.56
CA ASN A 593 19.09 -1.23 -30.73
C ASN A 593 18.23 -1.64 -29.52
N PRO A 594 18.86 -2.02 -28.39
CA PRO A 594 18.14 -2.50 -27.21
C PRO A 594 17.10 -1.52 -26.65
N PRO A 595 17.38 -0.19 -26.52
CA PRO A 595 16.37 0.78 -26.10
C PRO A 595 15.12 0.81 -26.99
N ALA A 596 15.28 0.83 -28.32
CA ALA A 596 14.15 0.88 -29.25
C ALA A 596 13.36 -0.44 -29.23
N THR A 597 14.04 -1.59 -29.17
CA THR A 597 13.39 -2.90 -29.03
C THR A 597 12.61 -3.00 -27.72
N LEU A 598 13.21 -2.61 -26.60
CA LEU A 598 12.55 -2.60 -25.29
C LEU A 598 11.27 -1.73 -25.30
N SER A 599 11.36 -0.51 -25.84
CA SER A 599 10.23 0.41 -25.90
C SER A 599 9.08 -0.16 -26.75
N ARG A 600 9.38 -0.71 -27.94
CA ARG A 600 8.38 -1.36 -28.81
C ARG A 600 7.69 -2.55 -28.13
N SER A 601 8.48 -3.48 -27.60
CA SER A 601 7.95 -4.66 -26.90
C SER A 601 7.06 -4.25 -25.72
N LEU A 602 7.52 -3.30 -24.89
CA LEU A 602 6.72 -2.83 -23.77
C LEU A 602 5.41 -2.17 -24.21
N ARG A 603 5.44 -1.31 -25.25
CA ARG A 603 4.22 -0.69 -25.77
C ARG A 603 3.19 -1.70 -26.26
N HIS A 604 3.64 -2.73 -26.97
CA HIS A 604 2.76 -3.80 -27.44
C HIS A 604 2.07 -4.50 -26.27
N GLU A 605 2.85 -5.06 -25.34
CA GLU A 605 2.30 -5.89 -24.27
C GLU A 605 1.50 -5.08 -23.23
N LEU A 606 1.93 -3.85 -22.93
CA LEU A 606 1.19 -2.96 -22.03
C LEU A 606 -0.16 -2.54 -22.61
N THR A 607 -0.26 -2.44 -23.93
CA THR A 607 -1.54 -2.16 -24.60
C THR A 607 -2.51 -3.30 -24.36
N HIS A 608 -2.10 -4.55 -24.55
CA HIS A 608 -2.93 -5.71 -24.23
C HIS A 608 -3.34 -5.74 -22.75
N ALA A 609 -2.40 -5.45 -21.84
CA ALA A 609 -2.69 -5.41 -20.41
C ALA A 609 -3.76 -4.37 -20.06
N LEU A 610 -3.66 -3.16 -20.62
CA LEU A 610 -4.66 -2.10 -20.41
C LEU A 610 -6.00 -2.45 -21.07
N LEU A 611 -6.02 -2.91 -22.32
CA LEU A 611 -7.25 -3.29 -23.02
C LEU A 611 -8.00 -4.43 -22.30
N ARG A 612 -7.26 -5.41 -21.77
CA ARG A 612 -7.84 -6.48 -20.96
C ARG A 612 -8.52 -5.95 -19.69
N GLN A 613 -7.91 -4.98 -19.01
CA GLN A 613 -8.50 -4.37 -17.83
C GLN A 613 -9.76 -3.57 -18.17
N LEU A 614 -9.69 -2.75 -19.22
CA LEU A 614 -10.82 -1.92 -19.67
C LEU A 614 -12.03 -2.74 -20.10
N THR A 615 -11.81 -3.95 -20.62
CA THR A 615 -12.87 -4.85 -21.08
C THR A 615 -13.29 -5.90 -20.04
N ALA A 616 -12.84 -5.76 -18.78
CA ALA A 616 -13.12 -6.71 -17.70
C ALA A 616 -12.79 -8.16 -18.06
N ALA A 617 -11.68 -8.38 -18.79
CA ALA A 617 -11.26 -9.67 -19.32
C ALA A 617 -12.26 -10.36 -20.27
N SER A 618 -13.21 -9.62 -20.85
CA SER A 618 -14.21 -10.14 -21.78
C SER A 618 -13.58 -10.70 -23.05
N ALA A 619 -14.03 -11.89 -23.48
CA ALA A 619 -13.66 -12.48 -24.77
C ALA A 619 -14.30 -11.76 -25.97
N ALA A 620 -15.06 -10.68 -25.74
CA ALA A 620 -15.77 -9.93 -26.77
C ALA A 620 -14.91 -8.91 -27.54
N LEU A 621 -13.67 -8.63 -27.09
CA LEU A 621 -12.75 -7.75 -27.83
C LEU A 621 -12.22 -8.50 -29.08
N PRO A 622 -12.48 -8.02 -30.30
CA PRO A 622 -11.97 -8.66 -31.51
C PRO A 622 -10.44 -8.66 -31.56
N ALA A 623 -9.82 -9.77 -31.94
CA ALA A 623 -8.35 -9.88 -32.00
C ALA A 623 -7.72 -8.81 -32.89
N TRP A 624 -8.31 -8.52 -34.06
CA TRP A 624 -7.83 -7.43 -34.93
C TRP A 624 -7.80 -6.05 -34.26
N LEU A 625 -8.70 -5.76 -33.31
CA LEU A 625 -8.70 -4.48 -32.62
C LEU A 625 -7.68 -4.48 -31.48
N ASP A 626 -7.57 -5.58 -30.76
CA ASP A 626 -6.60 -5.78 -29.67
C ASP A 626 -5.15 -5.64 -30.19
N ASP A 627 -4.76 -6.49 -31.14
CA ASP A 627 -3.42 -6.47 -31.77
C ASP A 627 -3.23 -5.25 -32.67
N GLY A 628 -4.29 -4.77 -33.31
CA GLY A 628 -4.23 -3.57 -34.14
C GLY A 628 -3.87 -2.33 -33.34
N LEU A 629 -4.48 -2.15 -32.17
CA LEU A 629 -4.13 -1.06 -31.25
C LEU A 629 -2.72 -1.23 -30.69
N ALA A 630 -2.32 -2.44 -30.29
CA ALA A 630 -0.97 -2.72 -29.81
C ALA A 630 0.11 -2.36 -30.83
N VAL A 631 -0.08 -2.74 -32.10
CA VAL A 631 0.84 -2.40 -33.19
C VAL A 631 0.83 -0.89 -33.52
N LEU A 632 -0.28 -0.19 -33.31
CA LEU A 632 -0.28 1.27 -33.44
C LEU A 632 0.56 1.94 -32.34
N GLU A 633 0.52 1.40 -31.12
CA GLU A 633 1.37 1.88 -30.03
C GLU A 633 2.85 1.61 -30.32
N GLU A 634 3.21 0.44 -30.86
CA GLU A 634 4.60 0.17 -31.30
C GLU A 634 5.13 1.21 -32.29
N GLN A 635 4.28 1.65 -33.23
CA GLN A 635 4.63 2.65 -34.25
C GLN A 635 4.87 4.03 -33.65
N GLY A 636 4.33 4.31 -32.46
CA GLY A 636 4.61 5.51 -31.67
C GLY A 636 5.91 5.44 -30.85
N ALA A 637 6.54 4.27 -30.76
CA ALA A 637 7.81 4.13 -30.05
C ALA A 637 8.97 4.82 -30.81
N PRO A 638 10.04 5.23 -30.12
CA PRO A 638 11.22 5.79 -30.77
C PRO A 638 11.80 4.86 -31.84
N GLN A 639 12.13 5.41 -33.01
CA GLN A 639 12.75 4.70 -34.13
C GLN A 639 11.89 3.54 -34.69
N SER A 640 10.57 3.70 -34.66
CA SER A 640 9.59 2.74 -35.21
C SER A 640 8.87 3.21 -36.48
N GLN A 641 9.34 4.26 -37.17
CA GLN A 641 8.63 4.81 -38.34
C GLN A 641 8.52 3.80 -39.48
N TRP A 642 9.56 2.99 -39.68
CA TRP A 642 9.58 1.88 -40.65
C TRP A 642 8.42 0.92 -40.40
N LEU A 643 8.04 0.67 -39.15
CA LEU A 643 6.95 -0.24 -38.83
C LEU A 643 5.61 0.31 -39.33
N GLY A 644 5.41 1.63 -39.21
CA GLY A 644 4.24 2.32 -39.75
C GLY A 644 4.21 2.28 -41.28
N VAL A 645 5.35 2.51 -41.94
CA VAL A 645 5.49 2.38 -43.40
C VAL A 645 5.18 0.95 -43.84
N VAL A 646 5.73 -0.07 -43.18
CA VAL A 646 5.46 -1.47 -43.51
C VAL A 646 3.99 -1.82 -43.33
N SER A 647 3.35 -1.42 -42.22
CA SER A 647 1.92 -1.66 -41.97
C SER A 647 1.04 -1.05 -43.05
N ARG A 648 1.23 0.25 -43.30
CA ARG A 648 0.45 1.00 -44.29
C ARG A 648 0.54 0.37 -45.68
N TYR A 649 1.75 0.22 -46.21
CA TYR A 649 1.92 -0.22 -47.60
C TYR A 649 1.72 -1.73 -47.78
N SER A 650 1.93 -2.56 -46.74
CA SER A 650 1.55 -3.97 -46.81
C SER A 650 0.04 -4.14 -46.85
N ALA A 651 -0.73 -3.43 -46.02
CA ALA A 651 -2.19 -3.49 -46.04
C ALA A 651 -2.76 -2.96 -47.38
N ALA A 652 -2.17 -1.88 -47.90
CA ALA A 652 -2.52 -1.32 -49.20
C ALA A 652 -2.25 -2.31 -50.35
N SER A 653 -1.12 -3.03 -50.31
CA SER A 653 -0.77 -4.08 -51.27
C SER A 653 -1.70 -5.29 -51.19
N MET A 654 -2.08 -5.71 -49.98
CA MET A 654 -3.07 -6.77 -49.79
C MET A 654 -4.43 -6.40 -50.39
N ALA A 655 -4.85 -5.14 -50.23
CA ALA A 655 -6.11 -4.65 -50.77
C ALA A 655 -6.11 -4.64 -52.31
N ASP A 656 -5.03 -4.16 -52.91
CA ASP A 656 -4.82 -4.16 -54.37
C ASP A 656 -4.80 -5.57 -54.96
N ALA A 657 -4.10 -6.50 -54.31
CA ALA A 657 -4.03 -7.90 -54.73
C ALA A 657 -5.30 -8.71 -54.41
N ASN A 658 -6.33 -8.10 -53.80
CA ASN A 658 -7.53 -8.79 -53.29
C ASN A 658 -7.21 -9.98 -52.36
N LYS A 659 -6.23 -9.79 -51.46
CA LYS A 659 -5.74 -10.80 -50.50
C LYS A 659 -5.95 -10.38 -49.03
N LEU A 660 -6.84 -9.43 -48.76
CA LEU A 660 -7.23 -9.07 -47.39
C LEU A 660 -7.94 -10.23 -46.68
N PHE A 661 -7.70 -10.38 -45.39
CA PHE A 661 -8.50 -11.25 -44.53
C PHE A 661 -9.86 -10.60 -44.28
N SER A 662 -10.93 -11.37 -44.12
CA SER A 662 -12.20 -10.80 -43.67
C SER A 662 -12.10 -10.36 -42.20
N LEU A 663 -12.83 -9.32 -41.78
CA LEU A 663 -12.84 -8.94 -40.35
C LEU A 663 -13.44 -10.02 -39.46
N ALA A 664 -14.37 -10.82 -39.97
CA ALA A 664 -14.87 -11.99 -39.27
C ALA A 664 -13.72 -12.99 -38.97
N ASP A 665 -12.86 -13.27 -39.95
CA ASP A 665 -11.70 -14.16 -39.78
C ASP A 665 -10.62 -13.59 -38.85
N LEU A 666 -10.52 -12.27 -38.75
CA LEU A 666 -9.58 -11.59 -37.85
C LEU A 666 -10.16 -11.33 -36.44
N THR A 667 -11.45 -11.62 -36.21
CA THR A 667 -12.08 -11.42 -34.90
C THR A 667 -11.72 -12.55 -33.92
N SER A 668 -11.59 -13.78 -34.44
CA SER A 668 -11.30 -14.98 -33.64
C SER A 668 -9.84 -15.03 -33.20
N ARG A 669 -9.59 -15.01 -31.88
CA ARG A 669 -8.25 -15.22 -31.28
C ARG A 669 -7.68 -16.61 -31.62
N THR A 670 -8.52 -17.64 -31.73
CA THR A 670 -8.08 -18.99 -32.13
C THR A 670 -7.56 -18.99 -33.57
N SER A 671 -8.31 -18.36 -34.48
CA SER A 671 -7.90 -18.27 -35.88
C SER A 671 -6.66 -17.38 -36.04
N TRP A 672 -6.57 -16.31 -35.25
CA TRP A 672 -5.40 -15.43 -35.19
C TRP A 672 -4.11 -16.19 -34.84
N ASN A 673 -4.15 -16.96 -33.75
CA ASN A 673 -2.99 -17.69 -33.25
C ASN A 673 -2.63 -18.92 -34.10
N ALA A 674 -3.56 -19.43 -34.90
CA ALA A 674 -3.32 -20.58 -35.78
C ALA A 674 -2.59 -20.22 -37.09
N ARG A 675 -2.54 -18.93 -37.47
CA ARG A 675 -1.81 -18.50 -38.67
C ARG A 675 -0.31 -18.59 -38.43
N THR A 676 0.44 -19.05 -39.44
CA THR A 676 1.91 -19.14 -39.43
C THR A 676 2.49 -18.47 -40.68
N GLY A 677 3.80 -18.22 -40.70
CA GLY A 677 4.50 -17.66 -41.86
C GLY A 677 4.03 -16.24 -42.25
N LEU A 678 4.02 -15.95 -43.55
CA LEU A 678 3.60 -14.63 -44.05
C LEU A 678 2.19 -14.22 -43.58
N PRO A 679 1.14 -15.07 -43.65
CA PRO A 679 -0.18 -14.73 -43.12
C PRO A 679 -0.17 -14.24 -41.66
N ALA A 680 0.64 -14.86 -40.80
CA ALA A 680 0.77 -14.47 -39.39
C ALA A 680 1.35 -13.06 -39.22
N SER A 681 2.28 -12.65 -40.08
CA SER A 681 2.83 -11.28 -40.05
C SER A 681 1.92 -10.25 -40.71
N PHE A 682 1.18 -10.62 -41.77
CA PHE A 682 0.34 -9.70 -42.54
C PHE A 682 -1.02 -9.41 -41.86
N GLN A 683 -1.53 -10.32 -41.01
CA GLN A 683 -2.72 -10.02 -40.20
C GLN A 683 -2.52 -8.81 -39.27
N TYR A 684 -1.34 -8.65 -38.66
CA TYR A 684 -0.99 -7.47 -37.84
C TYR A 684 -0.98 -6.18 -38.68
N ARG A 685 -0.50 -6.24 -39.93
CA ARG A 685 -0.44 -5.09 -40.84
C ARG A 685 -1.85 -4.61 -41.20
N GLN A 686 -2.72 -5.54 -41.57
CA GLN A 686 -4.12 -5.23 -41.84
C GLN A 686 -4.85 -4.74 -40.58
N ALA A 687 -4.64 -5.39 -39.44
CA ALA A 687 -5.28 -5.04 -38.17
C ALA A 687 -4.91 -3.63 -37.70
N ALA A 688 -3.63 -3.26 -37.75
CA ALA A 688 -3.16 -1.93 -37.36
C ALA A 688 -3.81 -0.82 -38.20
N GLU A 689 -3.85 -0.98 -39.53
CA GLU A 689 -4.49 0.02 -40.40
C GLU A 689 -6.01 0.01 -40.27
N THR A 690 -6.63 -1.13 -39.99
CA THR A 690 -8.07 -1.22 -39.68
C THR A 690 -8.39 -0.46 -38.39
N ALA A 691 -7.59 -0.66 -37.33
CA ALA A 691 -7.73 0.06 -36.06
C ALA A 691 -7.48 1.57 -36.24
N ARG A 692 -6.54 1.96 -37.10
CA ARG A 692 -6.26 3.37 -37.43
C ARG A 692 -7.44 4.03 -38.15
N LEU A 693 -8.05 3.32 -39.11
CA LEU A 693 -9.26 3.79 -39.80
C LEU A 693 -10.44 3.89 -38.84
N LEU A 694 -10.63 2.91 -37.94
CA LEU A 694 -11.64 3.00 -36.88
C LEU A 694 -11.40 4.25 -36.01
N ARG A 695 -10.18 4.45 -35.50
CA ARG A 695 -9.82 5.65 -34.72
C ARG A 695 -10.05 6.95 -35.48
N THR A 696 -9.87 6.95 -36.80
CA THR A 696 -10.14 8.13 -37.65
C THR A 696 -11.64 8.44 -37.70
N ASP A 697 -12.49 7.42 -37.76
CA ASP A 697 -13.94 7.58 -37.90
C ASP A 697 -14.61 8.04 -36.60
N ILE A 698 -14.21 7.45 -35.45
CA ILE A 698 -14.91 7.66 -34.17
C ILE A 698 -14.06 8.35 -33.09
N GLY A 699 -12.79 8.64 -33.38
CA GLY A 699 -11.84 9.19 -32.42
C GLY A 699 -11.48 8.21 -31.30
N ILE A 700 -10.48 8.57 -30.49
CA ILE A 700 -10.09 7.75 -29.33
C ILE A 700 -11.19 7.68 -28.26
N ALA A 701 -11.98 8.75 -28.11
CA ALA A 701 -13.14 8.77 -27.22
C ALA A 701 -14.21 7.76 -27.66
N GLY A 702 -14.43 7.58 -28.97
CA GLY A 702 -15.32 6.56 -29.50
C GLY A 702 -14.81 5.15 -29.25
N VAL A 703 -13.52 4.89 -29.49
CA VAL A 703 -12.90 3.60 -29.15
C VAL A 703 -13.06 3.30 -27.65
N ASN A 704 -12.82 4.28 -26.79
CA ASN A 704 -13.01 4.14 -25.35
C ASN A 704 -14.46 3.80 -24.98
N LYS A 705 -15.44 4.45 -25.60
CA LYS A 705 -16.85 4.12 -25.41
C LYS A 705 -17.17 2.68 -25.84
N ILE A 706 -16.59 2.20 -26.95
CA ILE A 706 -16.74 0.80 -27.36
C ILE A 706 -16.19 -0.14 -26.27
N LEU A 707 -14.98 0.11 -25.75
CA LEU A 707 -14.39 -0.71 -24.69
C LEU A 707 -15.25 -0.75 -23.42
N ASP A 708 -15.79 0.39 -22.99
CA ASP A 708 -16.69 0.45 -21.82
C ASP A 708 -17.98 -0.35 -22.02
N LEU A 709 -18.53 -0.31 -23.24
CA LEU A 709 -19.74 -1.06 -23.60
C LEU A 709 -19.47 -2.57 -23.68
N LEU A 710 -18.29 -2.98 -24.14
CA LEU A 710 -17.85 -4.39 -24.10
C LEU A 710 -17.70 -4.88 -22.65
N ALA A 711 -17.16 -4.05 -21.75
CA ALA A 711 -17.06 -4.37 -20.32
C ALA A 711 -18.44 -4.58 -19.67
N GLN A 712 -19.48 -3.94 -20.21
CA GLN A 712 -20.88 -4.11 -19.81
C GLN A 712 -21.56 -5.33 -20.49
N GLY A 713 -20.81 -6.14 -21.25
CA GLY A 713 -21.29 -7.36 -21.90
C GLY A 713 -21.99 -7.15 -23.25
N LYS A 714 -21.91 -5.96 -23.86
CA LYS A 714 -22.43 -5.76 -25.22
C LYS A 714 -21.55 -6.47 -26.26
N SER A 715 -22.16 -6.85 -27.39
CA SER A 715 -21.40 -7.28 -28.55
C SER A 715 -20.62 -6.12 -29.16
N PHE A 716 -19.55 -6.41 -29.92
CA PHE A 716 -18.79 -5.38 -30.61
C PHE A 716 -19.64 -4.58 -31.59
N ASP A 717 -20.51 -5.24 -32.35
CA ASP A 717 -21.39 -4.61 -33.33
C ASP A 717 -22.37 -3.64 -32.65
N ASP A 718 -22.97 -4.03 -31.53
CA ASP A 718 -23.85 -3.15 -30.75
C ASP A 718 -23.09 -1.97 -30.15
N ALA A 719 -21.87 -2.21 -29.65
CA ALA A 719 -21.01 -1.18 -29.08
C ALA A 719 -20.59 -0.17 -30.14
N TYR A 720 -20.24 -0.65 -31.35
CA TYR A 720 -19.95 0.18 -32.51
C TYR A 720 -21.16 1.00 -32.92
N ALA A 721 -22.33 0.38 -33.10
CA ALA A 721 -23.56 1.08 -33.48
C ALA A 721 -23.94 2.16 -32.46
N ALA A 722 -23.81 1.88 -31.15
CA ALA A 722 -24.07 2.84 -30.09
C ALA A 722 -23.07 4.02 -30.07
N THR A 723 -21.90 3.87 -30.69
CA THR A 723 -20.83 4.85 -30.73
C THR A 723 -20.85 5.66 -32.04
N ALA A 724 -21.01 4.99 -33.18
CA ALA A 724 -20.99 5.55 -34.52
C ALA A 724 -22.37 6.04 -35.00
N ALA A 725 -23.15 6.66 -34.10
CA ALA A 725 -24.47 7.24 -34.37
C ALA A 725 -25.47 6.29 -35.06
N GLY A 726 -25.47 5.00 -34.71
CA GLY A 726 -26.35 3.98 -35.28
C GLY A 726 -25.86 3.31 -36.56
N SER A 727 -24.65 3.65 -37.04
CA SER A 727 -24.05 3.01 -38.21
C SER A 727 -23.78 1.53 -37.96
N LEU A 728 -24.04 0.68 -38.96
CA LEU A 728 -23.78 -0.75 -38.84
C LEU A 728 -22.29 -1.05 -39.06
N PHE A 729 -21.72 -1.93 -38.24
CA PHE A 729 -20.33 -2.35 -38.41
C PHE A 729 -20.08 -3.06 -39.75
N SER A 730 -21.09 -3.74 -40.29
CA SER A 730 -21.04 -4.35 -41.63
C SER A 730 -20.78 -3.34 -42.75
N GLN A 731 -21.21 -2.08 -42.60
CA GLN A 731 -20.91 -1.01 -43.57
C GLN A 731 -19.45 -0.58 -43.51
N PHE A 732 -18.90 -0.47 -42.28
CA PHE A 732 -17.46 -0.24 -42.09
C PHE A 732 -16.63 -1.36 -42.73
N ALA A 733 -17.01 -2.62 -42.46
CA ALA A 733 -16.33 -3.80 -43.01
C ALA A 733 -16.38 -3.85 -44.54
N ALA A 734 -17.54 -3.55 -45.14
CA ALA A 734 -17.71 -3.54 -46.60
C ALA A 734 -16.89 -2.46 -47.30
N GLY A 735 -16.69 -1.29 -46.67
CA GLY A 735 -15.88 -0.20 -47.21
C GLY A 735 -14.37 -0.38 -47.00
N LEU A 736 -13.95 -1.31 -46.14
CA LEU A 736 -12.55 -1.46 -45.72
C LEU A 736 -11.58 -1.72 -46.90
N PRO A 737 -11.85 -2.62 -47.87
CA PRO A 737 -10.91 -2.88 -48.97
C PRO A 737 -10.56 -1.63 -49.78
N ALA A 738 -11.56 -0.82 -50.13
CA ALA A 738 -11.35 0.42 -50.88
C ALA A 738 -10.54 1.44 -50.07
N ARG A 739 -10.81 1.55 -48.76
CA ARG A 739 -10.08 2.47 -47.86
C ARG A 739 -8.63 2.05 -47.66
N LEU A 740 -8.36 0.75 -47.53
CA LEU A 740 -7.00 0.23 -47.41
C LEU A 740 -6.23 0.38 -48.73
N ASN A 741 -6.86 0.14 -49.88
CA ASN A 741 -6.25 0.39 -51.19
C ASN A 741 -5.91 1.89 -51.38
N ALA A 742 -6.76 2.80 -50.91
CA ALA A 742 -6.50 4.24 -50.96
C ALA A 742 -5.35 4.72 -50.04
N LEU A 743 -4.75 3.86 -49.21
CA LEU A 743 -3.60 4.24 -48.37
C LEU A 743 -2.34 4.51 -49.18
N ALA A 744 -2.23 3.94 -50.39
CA ALA A 744 -1.12 4.17 -51.31
C ALA A 744 -1.55 5.00 -52.52
N PRO A 745 -0.68 5.87 -53.05
CA PRO A 745 -1.04 6.78 -54.14
C PRO A 745 -1.04 6.13 -55.53
N SER A 746 -0.36 4.99 -55.71
CA SER A 746 -0.18 4.33 -57.01
C SER A 746 0.20 2.85 -56.85
N TYR A 747 -0.04 2.04 -57.88
CA TYR A 747 0.26 0.62 -57.91
C TYR A 747 0.87 0.19 -59.26
N PRO A 748 1.99 -0.56 -59.29
CA PRO A 748 2.90 -0.81 -58.16
C PRO A 748 3.59 0.49 -57.69
N GLY A 749 4.17 0.47 -56.49
CA GLY A 749 4.82 1.65 -55.90
C GLY A 749 5.96 1.33 -54.94
N MET A 750 6.66 2.39 -54.51
CA MET A 750 7.78 2.33 -53.56
C MET A 750 7.61 3.41 -52.49
N ALA A 751 7.96 3.07 -51.25
CA ALA A 751 7.97 3.99 -50.12
C ALA A 751 9.17 3.70 -49.20
N TYR A 752 9.46 4.64 -48.29
CA TYR A 752 10.61 4.53 -47.39
C TYR A 752 10.33 5.10 -46.00
N ALA A 753 11.19 4.73 -45.04
CA ALA A 753 11.31 5.35 -43.73
C ALA A 753 12.77 5.70 -43.43
N GLN A 754 12.99 6.70 -42.57
CA GLN A 754 14.34 7.18 -42.19
C GLN A 754 14.92 6.45 -40.96
N ASP A 755 14.36 5.31 -40.64
CA ASP A 755 14.88 4.31 -39.72
C ASP A 755 14.76 2.93 -40.38
N GLN A 756 15.20 1.86 -39.71
CA GLN A 756 15.17 0.50 -40.25
C GLN A 756 14.70 -0.53 -39.23
N ALA A 757 14.46 -1.77 -39.69
CA ALA A 757 13.75 -2.87 -39.02
C ALA A 757 14.23 -3.25 -37.59
N GLU A 758 15.34 -2.67 -37.16
CA GLU A 758 16.00 -2.92 -35.87
C GLU A 758 15.96 -1.69 -34.95
N GLY A 759 15.20 -0.66 -35.33
CA GLY A 759 15.05 0.56 -34.55
C GLY A 759 16.26 1.47 -34.60
N ALA A 760 17.08 1.43 -35.64
CA ALA A 760 18.24 2.32 -35.80
C ALA A 760 17.97 3.41 -36.86
N PRO A 761 18.63 4.59 -36.78
CA PRO A 761 18.63 5.54 -37.89
C PRO A 761 19.13 4.85 -39.15
N GLY A 762 18.42 4.99 -40.26
CA GLY A 762 18.63 4.13 -41.41
C GLY A 762 17.78 4.54 -42.59
N LEU A 763 17.73 3.68 -43.60
CA LEU A 763 16.84 3.88 -44.73
C LEU A 763 16.19 2.56 -45.07
N TYR A 764 14.94 2.42 -44.66
CA TYR A 764 14.10 1.29 -44.98
C TYR A 764 13.32 1.56 -46.26
N VAL A 765 13.20 0.56 -47.13
CA VAL A 765 12.49 0.63 -48.41
C VAL A 765 11.49 -0.51 -48.50
N ILE A 766 10.27 -0.17 -48.92
CA ILE A 766 9.23 -1.15 -49.26
C ILE A 766 8.73 -0.91 -50.68
N LEU A 767 8.73 -1.97 -51.47
CA LEU A 767 7.97 -2.11 -52.70
C LEU A 767 6.59 -2.70 -52.36
N TYR A 768 5.53 -2.23 -53.01
CA TYR A 768 4.16 -2.67 -52.79
C TYR A 768 3.34 -2.65 -54.08
N GLY A 769 2.26 -3.43 -54.14
CA GLY A 769 1.39 -3.49 -55.31
C GLY A 769 1.91 -4.34 -56.47
N PHE A 770 2.90 -5.20 -56.21
CA PHE A 770 3.48 -6.07 -57.24
C PHE A 770 2.73 -7.40 -57.32
N GLY A 771 2.89 -8.10 -58.46
CA GLY A 771 2.41 -9.47 -58.60
C GLY A 771 3.12 -10.43 -57.64
N ASP A 772 2.51 -11.59 -57.38
CA ASP A 772 3.09 -12.65 -56.57
C ASP A 772 4.39 -13.18 -57.19
N GLY A 773 5.49 -13.22 -56.41
CA GLY A 773 6.77 -13.75 -56.86
C GLY A 773 7.43 -12.95 -57.99
N THR A 774 7.17 -11.65 -58.08
CA THR A 774 7.82 -10.78 -59.07
C THR A 774 9.29 -10.58 -58.70
N ASP A 775 10.20 -10.91 -59.63
CA ASP A 775 11.63 -10.60 -59.51
C ASP A 775 11.84 -9.08 -59.56
N VAL A 776 12.60 -8.56 -58.58
CA VAL A 776 12.92 -7.15 -58.44
C VAL A 776 14.40 -6.95 -58.15
N THR A 777 14.99 -5.94 -58.78
CA THR A 777 16.35 -5.47 -58.48
C THR A 777 16.26 -4.04 -57.95
N VAL A 778 16.55 -3.83 -56.67
CA VAL A 778 16.55 -2.52 -56.03
C VAL A 778 17.96 -1.95 -55.99
N ALA A 779 18.19 -0.83 -56.69
CA ALA A 779 19.43 -0.06 -56.62
C ALA A 779 19.24 1.19 -55.75
N MET A 780 20.12 1.39 -54.78
CA MET A 780 20.18 2.54 -53.89
C MET A 780 21.53 3.25 -54.09
N VAL A 781 21.51 4.39 -54.77
CA VAL A 781 22.71 5.14 -55.17
C VAL A 781 22.82 6.42 -54.36
N HIS A 782 23.89 6.53 -53.57
CA HIS A 782 24.21 7.72 -52.80
C HIS A 782 24.69 8.85 -53.70
N GLU A 783 24.52 10.11 -53.28
CA GLU A 783 24.99 11.29 -54.02
C GLU A 783 26.52 11.35 -54.24
N ASN A 784 27.31 10.60 -53.47
CA ASN A 784 28.76 10.42 -53.70
C ASN A 784 29.11 9.33 -54.72
N GLY A 785 28.12 8.69 -55.34
CA GLY A 785 28.29 7.62 -56.33
C GLY A 785 28.42 6.20 -55.76
N GLN A 786 28.41 6.02 -54.42
CA GLN A 786 28.33 4.68 -53.83
C GLN A 786 26.97 4.04 -54.10
N SER A 787 26.94 2.78 -54.52
CA SER A 787 25.71 2.07 -54.89
C SER A 787 25.56 0.77 -54.12
N TYR A 788 24.33 0.49 -53.70
CA TYR A 788 23.92 -0.75 -53.05
C TYR A 788 22.80 -1.39 -53.87
N THR A 789 23.00 -2.62 -54.33
CA THR A 789 22.01 -3.35 -55.12
C THR A 789 21.52 -4.57 -54.34
N VAL A 790 20.20 -4.77 -54.30
CA VAL A 790 19.56 -5.90 -53.65
C VAL A 790 18.56 -6.52 -54.61
N ASP A 791 18.84 -7.77 -54.99
CA ASP A 791 17.91 -8.61 -55.75
C ASP A 791 16.98 -9.36 -54.82
N GLY A 792 15.75 -9.62 -55.26
CA GLY A 792 14.83 -10.50 -54.55
C GLY A 792 13.50 -10.67 -55.25
N THR A 793 12.56 -11.28 -54.53
CA THR A 793 11.21 -11.56 -55.03
C THR A 793 10.16 -10.97 -54.10
N THR A 794 9.08 -10.45 -54.69
CA THR A 794 7.94 -9.96 -53.93
C THR A 794 7.21 -11.14 -53.26
N THR A 795 6.68 -10.89 -52.07
CA THR A 795 5.89 -11.87 -51.33
C THR A 795 4.59 -12.19 -52.05
N ALA A 796 3.89 -13.23 -51.57
CA ALA A 796 2.52 -13.52 -52.00
C ALA A 796 1.53 -12.36 -51.79
N TYR A 797 1.88 -11.33 -51.02
CA TYR A 797 1.05 -10.14 -50.82
C TYR A 797 1.53 -8.93 -51.64
N GLY A 798 2.44 -9.14 -52.60
CA GLY A 798 2.89 -8.11 -53.53
C GLY A 798 3.89 -7.11 -52.96
N THR A 799 4.59 -7.47 -51.88
CA THR A 799 5.56 -6.57 -51.23
C THR A 799 6.98 -7.10 -51.30
N PHE A 800 7.97 -6.24 -51.46
CA PHE A 800 9.39 -6.56 -51.24
C PHE A 800 9.99 -5.53 -50.28
N ARG A 801 10.88 -5.96 -49.39
CA ARG A 801 11.40 -5.13 -48.29
C ARG A 801 12.91 -5.22 -48.27
N THR A 802 13.58 -4.08 -48.19
CA THR A 802 15.04 -4.00 -48.05
C THR A 802 15.41 -2.74 -47.26
N TRP A 803 16.66 -2.63 -46.84
CA TRP A 803 17.18 -1.45 -46.16
C TRP A 803 18.66 -1.27 -46.47
N LEU A 804 19.15 -0.05 -46.30
CA LEU A 804 20.58 0.21 -46.46
C LEU A 804 21.39 -0.48 -45.34
N PRO A 805 22.60 -0.97 -45.66
CA PRO A 805 23.55 -1.38 -44.62
C PRO A 805 23.79 -0.27 -43.61
N PHE A 806 23.96 -0.63 -42.34
CA PHE A 806 24.13 0.35 -41.26
C PHE A 806 25.32 1.30 -41.50
N ASN A 807 26.40 0.77 -42.05
CA ASN A 807 27.63 1.50 -42.39
C ASN A 807 27.55 2.33 -43.69
N ALA A 808 26.42 2.32 -44.41
CA ALA A 808 26.21 3.19 -45.56
C ALA A 808 26.24 4.67 -45.12
N PRO A 809 26.82 5.60 -45.90
CA PRO A 809 26.91 7.00 -45.50
C PRO A 809 25.53 7.64 -45.31
N SER A 810 25.39 8.54 -44.33
CA SER A 810 24.23 9.42 -44.25
C SER A 810 24.23 10.39 -45.43
N GLY A 811 23.05 10.74 -45.93
CA GLY A 811 22.91 11.59 -47.11
C GLY A 811 21.76 11.18 -48.03
N ARG A 812 21.71 11.77 -49.23
CA ARG A 812 20.65 11.52 -50.21
C ARG A 812 20.95 10.29 -51.06
N TYR A 813 19.92 9.47 -51.26
CA TYR A 813 19.94 8.29 -52.09
C TYR A 813 18.87 8.38 -53.18
N GLY A 814 19.26 8.16 -54.43
CA GLY A 814 18.35 7.79 -55.49
C GLY A 814 18.05 6.30 -55.39
N ILE A 815 16.79 5.92 -55.27
CA ILE A 815 16.37 4.53 -55.14
C ILE A 815 15.54 4.17 -56.36
N SER A 816 15.92 3.11 -57.07
CA SER A 816 15.18 2.57 -58.20
C SER A 816 14.94 1.08 -58.03
N ALA A 817 13.78 0.59 -58.48
CA ALA A 817 13.49 -0.83 -58.57
C ALA A 817 13.15 -1.20 -60.01
N GLU A 818 13.92 -2.12 -60.59
CA GLU A 818 13.68 -2.70 -61.90
C GLU A 818 12.92 -4.02 -61.75
N TYR A 819 11.94 -4.24 -62.63
CA TYR A 819 11.09 -5.44 -62.62
C TYR A 819 10.47 -5.70 -63.99
N MET A 820 10.04 -6.94 -64.22
CA MET A 820 9.31 -7.31 -65.44
C MET A 820 7.81 -7.05 -65.26
N SER A 821 7.28 -6.05 -65.98
CA SER A 821 5.83 -5.79 -66.07
C SER A 821 5.19 -6.60 -67.21
N THR A 822 3.86 -6.59 -67.27
CA THR A 822 3.10 -7.17 -68.40
C THR A 822 3.42 -6.51 -69.75
N SER A 823 3.99 -5.31 -69.74
CA SER A 823 4.43 -4.54 -70.92
C SER A 823 5.94 -4.56 -71.18
N GLY A 824 6.72 -5.35 -70.42
CA GLY A 824 8.18 -5.43 -70.52
C GLY A 824 8.90 -4.86 -69.29
N LEU A 825 10.21 -4.65 -69.40
CA LEU A 825 11.03 -4.12 -68.31
C LEU A 825 10.55 -2.72 -67.89
N ALA A 826 10.29 -2.54 -66.60
CA ALA A 826 9.81 -1.31 -66.00
C ALA A 826 10.67 -0.91 -64.80
N THR A 827 10.70 0.40 -64.51
CA THR A 827 11.45 0.96 -63.39
C THR A 827 10.57 1.94 -62.63
N ILE A 828 10.55 1.82 -61.29
CA ILE A 828 10.01 2.86 -60.40
C ILE A 828 11.15 3.46 -59.60
N SER A 829 11.05 4.75 -59.25
CA SER A 829 12.13 5.43 -58.52
C SER A 829 11.64 6.51 -57.58
N ILE A 830 12.37 6.71 -56.49
CA ILE A 830 12.17 7.77 -55.50
C ILE A 830 13.52 8.33 -55.05
N VAL A 831 13.48 9.47 -54.36
CA VAL A 831 14.64 10.00 -53.63
C VAL A 831 14.33 9.95 -52.14
N ALA A 832 15.27 9.46 -51.35
CA ALA A 832 15.16 9.39 -49.91
C ALA A 832 16.46 9.84 -49.23
N THR A 833 16.38 10.14 -47.94
CA THR A 833 17.55 10.58 -47.16
C THR A 833 17.76 9.61 -45.99
N LYS A 834 18.95 9.02 -45.91
CA LYS A 834 19.41 8.31 -44.70
C LYS A 834 19.93 9.36 -43.71
N PRO A 835 19.37 9.45 -42.50
CA PRO A 835 19.77 10.45 -41.50
C PRO A 835 21.19 10.24 -40.97
#